data_AF-I8IYE7-F1
#
_entry.id   AF-I8IYE7-F1
#
_cell.length_a   1.000
_cell.length_b   1.000
_cell.length_c   1.000
_cell.angle_alpha   90.00
_cell.angle_beta   90.00
_cell.angle_gamma   90.00
#
_symmetry.space_group_name_H-M   'P 1'
#
loop_
_entity.id
_entity.type
_entity.pdbx_description
1 polymer ?
#
loop_
_entity_poly.entity_id
_entity_poly.type
_entity_poly.pdbx_seq_one_letter_code
_entity_poly.pdbx_strand_id
1 'polypeptide(L)'
;MKVEWLLVKRRPWTWLVLLLFISATSFHFFLRFKEGSVGGALTSSAFLVQGGLFVSLGFGYYSVNLEKASSAEELFGTLPYGKQAKILGKLSLLILLALFAVCCAALLYVLLTVMFHEPFFYFSHVLEYFLLYWFLPFCITGIIGMIVGLVTSSRGAYLGLLLLGILMGPLNMALFETLSLWLSRDLYPVAHFFNVGQTDPNTPFDPVYGYPLEIKRYLQKGILLLLVLWLLFAMILKQQRSFYKVFGIGSVLFGLSSTVLISLYRHDDQVIYTALEQNSVKKYDSRYYEKHSQATWPTTKNVQVTSYDLNVTAYRGLAVSMKLGLRATAPSNEVVFTLYHDLHVTSVKTVTGQALSFQQSGDQLHIHHSLKKHEQATLLISYAGTSSPYFFANEQAVMLPSYFAWLPSIGEGVAMKWVENSVRPYPIHAQQPIHYKVRYSGPLPLYTSLKKQQETVWEGTTTDGLTLVAGMMKERVTQSARIVYPSTLSKTLTHAEDYVKKVKRMSSEIRKVLKLPTKAAITDVYFLSIADESPHYASNIRFTRGTMFVGVNELSLYVDQAMIPAVTLAVIRNEQVIKQPPEMTDLFILSYDYWYEQAHPAIKQEEKPLLLRNLDLYQDDPEQAVLMKRYKTLLAFMKHHDNRELQSFFRAWAQSLRSEKAMNDQDVQALMNREDGAN
;
A
#
# COMPACT_ATOMS: atom_id res chain seq x y z
N MET A 1 -43.50 -9.71 -0.62
CA MET A 1 -42.89 -8.66 -1.47
C MET A 1 -43.91 -7.61 -1.94
N LYS A 2 -44.96 -7.96 -2.70
CA LYS A 2 -45.96 -6.97 -3.20
C LYS A 2 -46.60 -6.11 -2.10
N VAL A 3 -46.95 -6.71 -0.97
CA VAL A 3 -47.51 -6.00 0.20
C VAL A 3 -46.50 -5.01 0.79
N GLU A 4 -45.27 -5.46 1.05
CA GLU A 4 -44.19 -4.62 1.59
C GLU A 4 -43.86 -3.43 0.68
N TRP A 5 -43.84 -3.65 -0.65
CA TRP A 5 -43.63 -2.58 -1.62
C TRP A 5 -44.73 -1.51 -1.57
N LEU A 6 -46.00 -1.93 -1.43
CA LEU A 6 -47.13 -0.99 -1.29
C LEU A 6 -47.03 -0.16 0.00
N LEU A 7 -46.57 -0.78 1.09
CA LEU A 7 -46.37 -0.09 2.37
C LEU A 7 -45.26 0.95 2.27
N VAL A 8 -44.15 0.62 1.63
CA VAL A 8 -43.05 1.56 1.41
C VAL A 8 -43.44 2.68 0.44
N LYS A 9 -44.09 2.35 -0.69
CA LYS A 9 -44.49 3.34 -1.70
C LYS A 9 -45.35 4.47 -1.12
N ARG A 10 -46.23 4.14 -0.17
CA ARG A 10 -47.16 5.10 0.46
C ARG A 10 -46.49 6.02 1.50
N ARG A 11 -45.22 5.81 1.84
CA ARG A 11 -44.53 6.56 2.90
C ARG A 11 -43.54 7.57 2.30
N PRO A 12 -43.79 8.88 2.39
CA PRO A 12 -42.92 9.89 1.78
C PRO A 12 -41.51 9.93 2.39
N TRP A 13 -41.35 9.53 3.65
CA TRP A 13 -40.06 9.51 4.33
C TRP A 13 -39.03 8.60 3.64
N THR A 14 -39.43 7.40 3.18
CA THR A 14 -38.51 6.49 2.50
C THR A 14 -37.95 7.10 1.23
N TRP A 15 -38.80 7.79 0.47
CA TRP A 15 -38.39 8.50 -0.75
C TRP A 15 -37.53 9.72 -0.45
N LEU A 16 -37.83 10.47 0.61
CA LEU A 16 -37.01 11.59 1.07
C LEU A 16 -35.60 11.13 1.44
N VAL A 17 -35.46 10.05 2.20
CA VAL A 17 -34.14 9.49 2.57
C VAL A 17 -33.35 9.04 1.34
N LEU A 18 -34.00 8.35 0.40
CA LEU A 18 -33.36 7.95 -0.85
C LEU A 18 -32.94 9.16 -1.69
N LEU A 19 -33.78 10.19 -1.79
CA LEU A 19 -33.47 11.44 -2.49
C LEU A 19 -32.26 12.15 -1.86
N LEU A 20 -32.23 12.27 -0.54
CA LEU A 20 -31.11 12.87 0.19
C LEU A 20 -29.82 12.06 -0.01
N PHE A 21 -29.89 10.73 0.04
CA PHE A 21 -28.76 9.86 -0.18
C PHE A 21 -28.18 10.01 -1.60
N ILE A 22 -29.03 9.99 -2.62
CA ILE A 22 -28.63 10.17 -4.02
C ILE A 22 -28.07 11.59 -4.23
N SER A 23 -28.69 12.61 -3.65
CA SER A 23 -28.23 14.01 -3.78
C SER A 23 -26.86 14.21 -3.13
N ALA A 24 -26.65 13.68 -1.92
CA ALA A 24 -25.37 13.74 -1.23
C ALA A 24 -24.28 12.99 -2.00
N THR A 25 -24.60 11.80 -2.53
CA THR A 25 -23.68 11.02 -3.36
C THR A 25 -23.34 11.75 -4.66
N SER A 26 -24.34 12.35 -5.32
CA SER A 26 -24.16 13.16 -6.54
C SER A 26 -23.24 14.34 -6.30
N PHE A 27 -23.47 15.09 -5.23
CA PHE A 27 -22.65 16.23 -4.85
C PHE A 27 -21.20 15.80 -4.53
N HIS A 28 -21.02 14.76 -3.72
CA HIS A 28 -19.70 14.23 -3.34
C HIS A 28 -18.89 13.75 -4.55
N PHE A 29 -19.47 12.88 -5.39
CA PHE A 29 -18.76 12.41 -6.58
C PHE A 29 -18.47 13.56 -7.55
N PHE A 30 -19.42 14.47 -7.79
CA PHE A 30 -19.18 15.59 -8.68
C PHE A 30 -18.00 16.46 -8.24
N LEU A 31 -17.88 16.77 -6.95
CA LEU A 31 -16.73 17.52 -6.41
C LEU A 31 -15.41 16.79 -6.63
N ARG A 32 -15.35 15.49 -6.32
CA ARG A 32 -14.12 14.69 -6.47
C ARG A 32 -13.68 14.51 -7.91
N PHE A 33 -14.62 14.31 -8.82
CA PHE A 33 -14.32 14.28 -10.25
C PHE A 33 -13.81 15.63 -10.76
N LYS A 34 -14.38 16.74 -10.27
CA LYS A 34 -13.90 18.09 -10.61
C LYS A 34 -12.47 18.35 -10.12
N GLU A 35 -12.07 17.75 -8.99
CA GLU A 35 -10.70 17.79 -8.46
C GLU A 35 -9.73 16.86 -9.20
N GLY A 36 -10.21 16.01 -10.13
CA GLY A 36 -9.39 15.02 -10.82
C GLY A 36 -9.10 13.74 -10.02
N SER A 37 -9.74 13.57 -8.85
CA SER A 37 -9.60 12.39 -7.96
C SER A 37 -10.72 11.38 -8.22
N VAL A 38 -10.65 10.72 -9.37
CA VAL A 38 -11.68 9.76 -9.85
C VAL A 38 -11.68 8.48 -9.03
N GLY A 39 -10.50 7.97 -8.69
CA GLY A 39 -10.29 6.87 -7.77
C GLY A 39 -10.72 7.26 -6.35
N GLY A 40 -10.24 8.42 -5.87
CA GLY A 40 -10.53 8.95 -4.56
C GLY A 40 -12.00 9.30 -4.33
N ALA A 41 -12.80 9.51 -5.38
CA ALA A 41 -14.24 9.70 -5.26
C ALA A 41 -14.94 8.55 -4.50
N LEU A 42 -14.52 7.30 -4.77
CA LEU A 42 -15.05 6.12 -4.08
C LEU A 42 -14.40 5.91 -2.71
N THR A 43 -13.07 6.02 -2.60
CA THR A 43 -12.39 5.80 -1.30
C THR A 43 -12.74 6.88 -0.27
N SER A 44 -13.13 8.08 -0.70
CA SER A 44 -13.62 9.13 0.21
C SER A 44 -15.11 9.05 0.52
N SER A 45 -15.84 8.10 -0.08
CA SER A 45 -17.27 7.93 0.15
C SER A 45 -17.61 7.20 1.46
N ALA A 46 -16.63 6.87 2.31
CA ALA A 46 -16.89 6.13 3.54
C ALA A 46 -17.91 6.83 4.47
N PHE A 47 -17.97 8.17 4.50
CA PHE A 47 -19.03 8.89 5.24
C PHE A 47 -20.44 8.65 4.67
N LEU A 48 -20.58 8.54 3.35
CA LEU A 48 -21.85 8.18 2.70
C LEU A 48 -22.23 6.74 3.04
N VAL A 49 -21.25 5.82 3.07
CA VAL A 49 -21.45 4.45 3.53
C VAL A 49 -21.95 4.45 4.97
N GLN A 50 -21.32 5.20 5.88
CA GLN A 50 -21.76 5.31 7.27
C GLN A 50 -23.23 5.77 7.37
N GLY A 51 -23.62 6.79 6.60
CA GLY A 51 -25.02 7.22 6.51
C GLY A 51 -25.95 6.10 6.01
N GLY A 52 -25.54 5.38 4.97
CA GLY A 52 -26.27 4.23 4.44
C GLY A 52 -26.41 3.07 5.43
N LEU A 53 -25.42 2.83 6.30
CA LEU A 53 -25.51 1.84 7.38
C LEU A 53 -26.59 2.21 8.40
N PHE A 54 -26.64 3.47 8.84
CA PHE A 54 -27.69 3.94 9.74
C PHE A 54 -29.08 3.83 9.13
N VAL A 55 -29.22 4.22 7.85
CA VAL A 55 -30.48 4.07 7.11
C VAL A 55 -30.88 2.61 7.01
N SER A 56 -29.95 1.71 6.72
CA SER A 56 -30.22 0.27 6.59
C SER A 56 -30.62 -0.36 7.93
N LEU A 57 -29.91 -0.04 9.03
CA LEU A 57 -30.28 -0.44 10.40
C LEU A 57 -31.70 0.01 10.75
N GLY A 58 -31.97 1.30 10.56
CA GLY A 58 -33.26 1.91 10.85
C GLY A 58 -34.37 1.29 10.01
N PHE A 59 -34.14 1.08 8.71
CA PHE A 59 -35.11 0.46 7.80
C PHE A 59 -35.40 -0.98 8.20
N GLY A 60 -34.38 -1.78 8.51
CA GLY A 60 -34.54 -3.15 8.99
C GLY A 60 -35.42 -3.22 10.24
N TYR A 61 -35.10 -2.40 11.25
CA TYR A 61 -35.88 -2.31 12.51
C TYR A 61 -37.31 -1.85 12.26
N TYR A 62 -37.47 -0.77 11.49
CA TYR A 62 -38.76 -0.17 11.18
C TYR A 62 -39.66 -1.15 10.42
N SER A 63 -39.12 -1.86 9.42
CA SER A 63 -39.88 -2.81 8.60
C SER A 63 -40.54 -3.91 9.46
N VAL A 64 -39.86 -4.38 10.52
CA VAL A 64 -40.42 -5.39 11.43
C VAL A 64 -41.53 -4.81 12.30
N ASN A 65 -41.32 -3.60 12.84
CA ASN A 65 -42.25 -2.99 13.80
C ASN A 65 -43.46 -2.28 13.19
N LEU A 66 -43.44 -1.98 11.89
CA LEU A 66 -44.53 -1.31 11.17
C LEU A 66 -45.88 -2.02 11.33
N GLU A 67 -45.84 -3.35 11.38
CA GLU A 67 -47.05 -4.18 11.47
C GLU A 67 -47.52 -4.44 12.91
N LYS A 68 -46.62 -4.35 13.90
CA LYS A 68 -47.03 -4.37 15.31
C LYS A 68 -47.91 -3.17 15.63
N ALA A 69 -47.65 -2.04 14.97
CA ALA A 69 -48.46 -0.84 15.08
C ALA A 69 -49.83 -0.96 14.37
N SER A 70 -49.99 -1.88 13.42
CA SER A 70 -51.22 -2.08 12.65
C SER A 70 -51.97 -3.37 13.00
N SER A 71 -51.55 -4.10 14.05
CA SER A 71 -52.10 -5.39 14.49
C SER A 71 -52.27 -6.45 13.39
N ALA A 72 -51.51 -6.36 12.29
CA ALA A 72 -51.64 -7.28 11.15
C ALA A 72 -50.99 -8.66 11.41
N GLU A 73 -50.36 -8.82 12.57
CA GLU A 73 -49.56 -10.00 12.92
C GLU A 73 -50.39 -11.27 13.10
N GLU A 74 -51.62 -11.14 13.61
CA GLU A 74 -52.57 -12.25 13.74
C GLU A 74 -53.02 -12.79 12.38
N LEU A 75 -53.21 -11.89 11.41
CA LEU A 75 -53.68 -12.22 10.06
C LEU A 75 -52.65 -13.03 9.28
N PHE A 76 -51.35 -12.76 9.47
CA PHE A 76 -50.28 -13.60 8.92
C PHE A 76 -50.04 -14.89 9.71
N GLY A 77 -50.55 -14.98 10.94
CA GLY A 77 -50.49 -16.16 11.78
C GLY A 77 -51.46 -17.27 11.36
N THR A 78 -52.56 -16.93 10.68
CA THR A 78 -53.55 -17.89 10.19
C THR A 78 -53.17 -18.53 8.84
N LEU A 79 -52.25 -17.91 8.09
CA LEU A 79 -51.79 -18.42 6.80
C LEU A 79 -50.70 -19.50 6.98
N PRO A 80 -50.76 -20.62 6.23
CA PRO A 80 -49.67 -21.59 6.19
C PRO A 80 -48.36 -20.90 5.80
N TYR A 81 -47.33 -21.05 6.63
CA TYR A 81 -46.02 -20.39 6.46
C TYR A 81 -46.07 -18.85 6.39
N GLY A 82 -47.18 -18.19 6.75
CA GLY A 82 -47.38 -16.75 6.59
C GLY A 82 -46.33 -15.89 7.29
N LYS A 83 -45.94 -16.27 8.51
CA LYS A 83 -44.86 -15.59 9.26
C LYS A 83 -43.49 -15.68 8.57
N GLN A 84 -43.18 -16.82 7.95
CA GLN A 84 -41.92 -17.03 7.24
C GLN A 84 -41.91 -16.25 5.92
N ALA A 85 -42.99 -16.36 5.15
CA ALA A 85 -43.17 -15.63 3.89
C ALA A 85 -43.10 -14.11 4.10
N LYS A 86 -43.62 -13.61 5.24
CA LYS A 86 -43.50 -12.21 5.66
C LYS A 86 -42.05 -11.79 5.88
N ILE A 87 -41.30 -12.50 6.73
CA ILE A 87 -39.89 -12.15 7.02
C ILE A 87 -39.03 -12.25 5.75
N LEU A 88 -39.22 -13.29 4.94
CA LEU A 88 -38.56 -13.41 3.64
C LEU A 88 -38.94 -12.27 2.69
N GLY A 89 -40.20 -11.83 2.70
CA GLY A 89 -40.67 -10.67 1.95
C GLY A 89 -39.99 -9.36 2.34
N LYS A 90 -39.76 -9.14 3.64
CA LYS A 90 -39.04 -7.99 4.18
C LYS A 90 -37.55 -8.03 3.85
N LEU A 91 -36.93 -9.19 4.01
CA LEU A 91 -35.54 -9.42 3.62
C LEU A 91 -35.33 -9.15 2.13
N SER A 92 -36.24 -9.66 1.28
CA SER A 92 -36.19 -9.43 -0.17
C SER A 92 -36.32 -7.95 -0.52
N LEU A 93 -37.21 -7.22 0.15
CA LEU A 93 -37.36 -5.78 -0.06
C LEU A 93 -36.11 -5.01 0.39
N LEU A 94 -35.52 -5.38 1.53
CA LEU A 94 -34.29 -4.78 2.03
C LEU A 94 -33.13 -4.97 1.03
N ILE A 95 -32.96 -6.19 0.52
CA ILE A 95 -31.97 -6.50 -0.51
C ILE A 95 -32.23 -5.68 -1.79
N LEU A 96 -33.50 -5.60 -2.22
CA LEU A 96 -33.87 -4.82 -3.41
C LEU A 96 -33.56 -3.32 -3.26
N LEU A 97 -33.82 -2.74 -2.08
CA LEU A 97 -33.52 -1.34 -1.80
C LEU A 97 -32.01 -1.08 -1.71
N ALA A 98 -31.25 -1.98 -1.08
CA ALA A 98 -29.79 -1.91 -1.05
C ALA A 98 -29.21 -2.00 -2.47
N LEU A 99 -29.70 -2.94 -3.28
CA LEU A 99 -29.31 -3.09 -4.68
C LEU A 99 -29.66 -1.84 -5.49
N PHE A 100 -30.87 -1.30 -5.32
CA PHE A 100 -31.30 -0.08 -6.01
C PHE A 100 -30.40 1.12 -5.68
N ALA A 101 -30.11 1.36 -4.39
CA ALA A 101 -29.23 2.43 -3.97
C ALA A 101 -27.82 2.30 -4.58
N VAL A 102 -27.29 1.09 -4.59
CA VAL A 102 -25.98 0.78 -5.19
C VAL A 102 -25.99 0.96 -6.70
N CYS A 103 -27.02 0.49 -7.40
CA CYS A 103 -27.16 0.67 -8.84
C CYS A 103 -27.26 2.15 -9.21
N CYS A 104 -27.99 2.96 -8.44
CA CYS A 104 -28.05 4.40 -8.64
C CYS A 104 -26.68 5.06 -8.48
N ALA A 105 -25.93 4.72 -7.42
CA ALA A 105 -24.59 5.25 -7.19
C ALA A 105 -23.59 4.82 -8.29
N ALA A 106 -23.64 3.56 -8.72
CA ALA A 106 -22.82 3.04 -9.81
C ALA A 106 -23.14 3.71 -11.15
N LEU A 107 -24.43 3.89 -11.48
CA LEU A 107 -24.87 4.59 -12.68
C LEU A 107 -24.39 6.05 -12.66
N LEU A 108 -24.56 6.74 -11.53
CA LEU A 108 -24.06 8.10 -11.36
C LEU A 108 -22.54 8.18 -11.56
N TYR A 109 -21.77 7.26 -10.98
CA TYR A 109 -20.32 7.22 -11.16
C TYR A 109 -19.94 7.03 -12.64
N VAL A 110 -20.64 6.16 -13.36
CA VAL A 110 -20.46 5.95 -14.80
C VAL A 110 -20.78 7.22 -15.59
N LEU A 111 -21.90 7.88 -15.30
CA LEU A 111 -22.30 9.11 -15.97
C LEU A 111 -21.24 10.21 -15.78
N LEU A 112 -20.70 10.36 -14.58
CA LEU A 112 -19.61 11.30 -14.29
C LEU A 112 -18.32 10.92 -15.02
N THR A 113 -17.96 9.63 -15.05
CA THR A 113 -16.81 9.13 -15.81
C THR A 113 -16.90 9.52 -17.29
N VAL A 114 -18.07 9.33 -17.91
CA VAL A 114 -18.31 9.75 -19.30
C VAL A 114 -18.23 11.27 -19.44
N MET A 115 -18.90 12.02 -18.55
CA MET A 115 -18.95 13.48 -18.59
C MET A 115 -17.56 14.12 -18.47
N PHE A 116 -16.69 13.58 -17.61
CA PHE A 116 -15.31 14.06 -17.40
C PHE A 116 -14.27 13.39 -18.31
N HIS A 117 -14.72 12.58 -19.29
CA HIS A 117 -13.87 11.89 -20.26
C HIS A 117 -12.79 11.03 -19.57
N GLU A 118 -13.17 10.37 -18.48
CA GLU A 118 -12.29 9.49 -17.73
C GLU A 118 -12.30 8.07 -18.33
N PRO A 119 -11.18 7.35 -18.31
CA PRO A 119 -11.12 6.03 -18.93
C PRO A 119 -12.09 5.01 -18.33
N PHE A 120 -12.84 4.29 -19.16
CA PHE A 120 -13.89 3.37 -18.69
C PHE A 120 -13.39 2.06 -18.05
N PHE A 121 -12.10 1.72 -18.18
CA PHE A 121 -11.57 0.44 -17.72
C PHE A 121 -11.59 0.26 -16.17
N TYR A 122 -11.95 1.30 -15.41
CA TYR A 122 -12.20 1.21 -13.96
C TYR A 122 -13.42 0.38 -13.58
N PHE A 123 -14.32 0.11 -14.54
CA PHE A 123 -15.68 -0.27 -14.20
C PHE A 123 -15.79 -1.61 -13.43
N SER A 124 -14.93 -2.59 -13.72
CA SER A 124 -14.93 -3.87 -12.97
C SER A 124 -14.59 -3.68 -11.49
N HIS A 125 -13.52 -2.94 -11.19
CA HIS A 125 -13.10 -2.68 -9.81
C HIS A 125 -14.08 -1.78 -9.06
N VAL A 126 -14.75 -0.86 -9.75
CA VAL A 126 -15.80 -0.01 -9.18
C VAL A 126 -17.02 -0.83 -8.75
N LEU A 127 -17.44 -1.81 -9.56
CA LEU A 127 -18.55 -2.69 -9.21
C LEU A 127 -18.21 -3.58 -8.01
N GLU A 128 -17.01 -4.15 -7.98
CA GLU A 128 -16.51 -4.91 -6.82
C GLU A 128 -16.47 -4.04 -5.56
N TYR A 129 -16.04 -2.79 -5.69
CA TYR A 129 -16.04 -1.83 -4.60
C TYR A 129 -17.44 -1.57 -4.05
N PHE A 130 -18.40 -1.27 -4.91
CA PHE A 130 -19.79 -1.08 -4.51
C PHE A 130 -20.39 -2.35 -3.87
N LEU A 131 -20.05 -3.53 -4.37
CA LEU A 131 -20.48 -4.79 -3.80
C LEU A 131 -19.94 -4.96 -2.36
N LEU A 132 -18.63 -4.77 -2.19
CA LEU A 132 -17.92 -5.04 -0.93
C LEU A 132 -18.22 -4.00 0.15
N TYR A 133 -18.28 -2.72 -0.21
CA TYR A 133 -18.33 -1.61 0.75
C TYR A 133 -19.68 -0.90 0.85
N TRP A 134 -20.62 -1.15 -0.08
CA TRP A 134 -21.98 -0.59 0.00
C TRP A 134 -23.03 -1.69 0.13
N PHE A 135 -23.13 -2.60 -0.83
CA PHE A 135 -24.18 -3.62 -0.87
C PHE A 135 -24.12 -4.57 0.33
N LEU A 136 -22.99 -5.27 0.53
CA LEU A 136 -22.85 -6.22 1.64
C LEU A 136 -23.05 -5.53 3.01
N PRO A 137 -22.47 -4.35 3.27
CA PRO A 137 -22.67 -3.66 4.54
C PRO A 137 -24.11 -3.23 4.78
N PHE A 138 -24.83 -2.73 3.76
CA PHE A 138 -26.24 -2.38 3.86
C PHE A 138 -27.11 -3.62 4.14
N CYS A 139 -26.81 -4.75 3.51
CA CYS A 139 -27.50 -6.02 3.80
C CYS A 139 -27.24 -6.50 5.24
N ILE A 140 -25.99 -6.55 5.68
CA ILE A 140 -25.61 -7.01 7.04
C ILE A 140 -26.30 -6.16 8.10
N THR A 141 -26.13 -4.84 8.00
CA THR A 141 -26.68 -3.90 8.97
C THR A 141 -28.21 -3.83 8.92
N GLY A 142 -28.79 -3.97 7.73
CA GLY A 142 -30.23 -4.13 7.57
C GLY A 142 -30.80 -5.37 8.26
N ILE A 143 -30.14 -6.52 8.14
CA ILE A 143 -30.53 -7.76 8.83
C ILE A 143 -30.41 -7.60 10.34
N ILE A 144 -29.36 -6.95 10.84
CA ILE A 144 -29.20 -6.63 12.26
C ILE A 144 -30.37 -5.77 12.76
N GLY A 145 -30.75 -4.74 11.99
CA GLY A 145 -31.93 -3.93 12.28
C GLY A 145 -33.19 -4.78 12.43
N MET A 146 -33.42 -5.72 11.50
CA MET A 146 -34.54 -6.66 11.57
C MET A 146 -34.49 -7.53 12.84
N ILE A 147 -33.31 -8.08 13.19
CA ILE A 147 -33.11 -8.87 14.41
C ILE A 147 -33.48 -8.06 15.66
N VAL A 148 -32.98 -6.82 15.78
CA VAL A 148 -33.32 -5.93 16.90
C VAL A 148 -34.83 -5.67 16.96
N GLY A 149 -35.47 -5.43 15.82
CA GLY A 149 -36.92 -5.22 15.73
C GLY A 149 -37.75 -6.46 16.11
N LEU A 150 -37.21 -7.66 15.88
CA LEU A 150 -37.83 -8.92 16.31
C LEU A 150 -37.68 -9.12 17.83
N VAL A 151 -36.58 -8.65 18.44
CA VAL A 151 -36.35 -8.76 19.89
C VAL A 151 -37.16 -7.73 20.69
N THR A 152 -37.18 -6.47 20.24
CA THR A 152 -37.79 -5.37 21.01
C THR A 152 -38.45 -4.32 20.12
N SER A 153 -39.55 -3.75 20.62
CA SER A 153 -40.25 -2.60 20.01
C SER A 153 -40.04 -1.30 20.80
N SER A 154 -39.13 -1.29 21.77
CA SER A 154 -38.95 -0.15 22.67
C SER A 154 -38.32 1.05 21.96
N ARG A 155 -38.65 2.26 22.41
CA ARG A 155 -37.99 3.49 21.92
C ARG A 155 -36.49 3.52 22.21
N GLY A 156 -36.04 2.81 23.26
CA GLY A 156 -34.63 2.65 23.58
C GLY A 156 -33.83 1.88 22.52
N ALA A 157 -34.50 1.12 21.65
CA ALA A 157 -33.84 0.39 20.56
C ALA A 157 -33.11 1.34 19.58
N TYR A 158 -33.60 2.57 19.37
CA TYR A 158 -32.94 3.54 18.50
C TYR A 158 -31.55 3.95 19.00
N LEU A 159 -31.37 4.06 20.32
CA LEU A 159 -30.05 4.31 20.91
C LEU A 159 -29.11 3.12 20.67
N GLY A 160 -29.62 1.90 20.83
CA GLY A 160 -28.86 0.68 20.52
C GLY A 160 -28.45 0.59 19.05
N LEU A 161 -29.34 0.92 18.12
CA LEU A 161 -29.04 0.95 16.68
C LEU A 161 -27.99 2.01 16.34
N LEU A 162 -28.04 3.17 16.98
CA LEU A 162 -27.03 4.21 16.81
C LEU A 162 -25.65 3.72 17.26
N LEU A 163 -25.55 3.10 18.44
CA LEU A 163 -24.29 2.53 18.94
C LEU A 163 -23.77 1.42 18.02
N LEU A 164 -24.64 0.52 17.54
CA LEU A 164 -24.27 -0.53 16.58
C LEU A 164 -23.76 0.06 15.26
N GLY A 165 -24.41 1.11 14.76
CA GLY A 165 -23.98 1.78 13.53
C GLY A 165 -22.61 2.44 13.66
N ILE A 166 -22.27 3.00 14.83
CA ILE A 166 -20.92 3.54 15.11
C ILE A 166 -19.90 2.40 15.19
N LEU A 167 -20.21 1.31 15.91
CA LEU A 167 -19.29 0.19 16.12
C LEU A 167 -18.97 -0.61 14.85
N MET A 168 -19.93 -0.70 13.93
CA MET A 168 -19.78 -1.48 12.69
C MET A 168 -19.36 -0.65 11.49
N GLY A 169 -19.50 0.67 11.54
CA GLY A 169 -19.18 1.52 10.41
C GLY A 169 -17.77 2.10 10.45
N PRO A 170 -17.40 2.89 9.42
CA PRO A 170 -16.14 3.64 9.33
C PRO A 170 -15.78 4.44 10.60
N LEU A 171 -16.77 4.95 11.34
CA LEU A 171 -16.55 5.71 12.57
C LEU A 171 -15.96 4.89 13.73
N ASN A 172 -15.94 3.56 13.63
CA ASN A 172 -15.43 2.71 14.69
C ASN A 172 -13.91 2.88 14.92
N MET A 173 -13.15 3.21 13.89
CA MET A 173 -11.69 3.29 13.99
C MET A 173 -11.24 4.35 15.00
N ALA A 174 -11.86 5.54 14.96
CA ALA A 174 -11.59 6.62 15.91
C ALA A 174 -12.01 6.26 17.36
N LEU A 175 -13.11 5.52 17.51
CA LEU A 175 -13.56 5.03 18.82
C LEU A 175 -12.54 4.04 19.40
N PHE A 176 -12.12 3.05 18.61
CA PHE A 176 -11.19 2.03 19.07
C PHE A 176 -9.76 2.54 19.24
N GLU A 177 -9.35 3.59 18.53
CA GLU A 177 -8.11 4.31 18.79
C GLU A 177 -8.11 4.89 20.21
N THR A 178 -9.15 5.66 20.54
CA THR A 178 -9.31 6.28 21.87
C THR A 178 -9.31 5.21 22.97
N LEU A 179 -10.01 4.10 22.74
CA LEU A 179 -10.02 2.96 23.67
C LEU A 179 -8.65 2.27 23.78
N SER A 180 -7.92 2.15 22.68
CA SER A 180 -6.59 1.53 22.66
C SER A 180 -5.60 2.34 23.49
N LEU A 181 -5.65 3.67 23.38
CA LEU A 181 -4.86 4.59 24.20
C LEU A 181 -5.22 4.47 25.67
N TRP A 182 -6.52 4.50 26.01
CA TRP A 182 -6.98 4.41 27.39
C TRP A 182 -6.63 3.08 28.07
N LEU A 183 -6.71 1.97 27.32
CA LEU A 183 -6.44 0.63 27.83
C LEU A 183 -4.97 0.19 27.69
N SER A 184 -4.13 1.01 27.04
CA SER A 184 -2.75 0.65 26.69
C SER A 184 -2.65 -0.71 25.98
N ARG A 185 -3.62 -1.03 25.13
CA ARG A 185 -3.71 -2.28 24.38
C ARG A 185 -4.14 -1.99 22.95
N ASP A 186 -3.57 -2.73 22.00
CA ASP A 186 -3.97 -2.63 20.60
C ASP A 186 -5.33 -3.29 20.38
N LEU A 187 -6.36 -2.48 20.11
CA LEU A 187 -7.71 -2.94 19.76
C LEU A 187 -8.03 -2.75 18.27
N TYR A 188 -7.07 -2.33 17.43
CA TYR A 188 -7.28 -2.19 15.99
C TYR A 188 -7.73 -3.49 15.31
N PRO A 189 -7.21 -4.70 15.65
CA PRO A 189 -7.69 -5.94 15.06
C PRO A 189 -9.19 -6.18 15.28
N VAL A 190 -9.71 -5.75 16.44
CA VAL A 190 -11.13 -5.86 16.79
C VAL A 190 -11.95 -4.83 16.00
N ALA A 191 -11.47 -3.58 15.94
CA ALA A 191 -12.09 -2.52 15.16
C ALA A 191 -12.22 -2.92 13.68
N HIS A 192 -11.12 -3.40 13.10
CA HIS A 192 -11.08 -3.82 11.70
C HIS A 192 -12.05 -4.98 11.45
N PHE A 193 -12.12 -5.98 12.34
CA PHE A 193 -13.01 -7.13 12.18
C PHE A 193 -14.49 -6.75 12.20
N PHE A 194 -14.92 -5.80 13.03
CA PHE A 194 -16.31 -5.36 13.08
C PHE A 194 -16.66 -4.28 12.04
N ASN A 195 -15.67 -3.59 11.48
CA ASN A 195 -15.89 -2.59 10.44
C ASN A 195 -16.38 -3.26 9.14
N VAL A 196 -17.66 -3.13 8.83
CA VAL A 196 -18.23 -3.62 7.57
C VAL A 196 -18.03 -2.63 6.43
N GLY A 197 -17.84 -1.35 6.72
CA GLY A 197 -17.57 -0.33 5.70
C GLY A 197 -16.10 -0.28 5.28
N GLN A 198 -15.76 0.80 4.59
CA GLN A 198 -14.37 1.17 4.37
C GLN A 198 -13.82 1.83 5.63
N THR A 199 -12.63 1.44 6.04
CA THR A 199 -12.02 1.82 7.33
C THR A 199 -11.73 3.31 7.46
N ASP A 200 -11.50 4.05 6.37
CA ASP A 200 -11.26 5.49 6.44
C ASP A 200 -11.58 6.25 5.13
N PRO A 201 -12.39 7.33 5.23
CA PRO A 201 -12.68 8.23 4.11
C PRO A 201 -11.51 9.14 3.69
N ASN A 202 -10.47 9.28 4.52
CA ASN A 202 -9.34 10.16 4.22
C ASN A 202 -8.18 9.42 3.55
N THR A 203 -8.28 8.10 3.41
CA THR A 203 -7.20 7.32 2.79
C THR A 203 -7.15 7.61 1.30
N PRO A 204 -6.02 8.14 0.81
CA PRO A 204 -5.86 8.42 -0.60
C PRO A 204 -5.92 7.12 -1.38
N PHE A 205 -6.51 7.18 -2.56
CA PHE A 205 -6.50 6.07 -3.50
C PHE A 205 -5.05 5.81 -3.97
N ASP A 206 -4.62 4.55 -3.91
CA ASP A 206 -3.30 4.16 -4.39
C ASP A 206 -3.39 3.84 -5.90
N PRO A 207 -2.70 4.58 -6.78
CA PRO A 207 -2.85 4.43 -8.22
C PRO A 207 -2.25 3.13 -8.77
N VAL A 208 -1.27 2.51 -8.08
CA VAL A 208 -0.69 1.22 -8.50
C VAL A 208 -1.57 0.07 -8.00
N TYR A 209 -1.97 0.12 -6.73
CA TYR A 209 -2.74 -0.95 -6.09
C TYR A 209 -4.22 -0.96 -6.50
N GLY A 210 -4.83 0.22 -6.59
CA GLY A 210 -6.27 0.39 -6.77
C GLY A 210 -7.05 0.43 -5.46
N TYR A 211 -8.31 0.01 -5.52
CA TYR A 211 -9.19 -0.06 -4.34
C TYR A 211 -8.85 -1.26 -3.45
N PRO A 212 -8.88 -1.16 -2.12
CA PRO A 212 -8.65 -2.31 -1.25
C PRO A 212 -9.76 -3.38 -1.41
N LEU A 213 -9.54 -4.39 -2.25
CA LEU A 213 -10.53 -5.41 -2.63
C LEU A 213 -10.04 -6.84 -2.33
N GLU A 214 -9.11 -6.98 -1.40
CA GLU A 214 -8.47 -8.26 -1.06
C GLU A 214 -9.50 -9.30 -0.58
N ILE A 215 -9.22 -10.57 -0.88
CA ILE A 215 -10.13 -11.68 -0.56
C ILE A 215 -10.43 -11.74 0.95
N LYS A 216 -9.47 -11.35 1.80
CA LYS A 216 -9.63 -11.26 3.26
C LYS A 216 -10.82 -10.41 3.67
N ARG A 217 -11.10 -9.33 2.93
CA ARG A 217 -12.23 -8.44 3.20
C ARG A 217 -13.55 -9.13 2.86
N TYR A 218 -13.62 -9.81 1.72
CA TYR A 218 -14.80 -10.62 1.37
C TYR A 218 -15.05 -11.73 2.41
N LEU A 219 -14.01 -12.41 2.88
CA LEU A 219 -14.12 -13.43 3.93
C LEU A 219 -14.67 -12.84 5.23
N GLN A 220 -14.16 -11.69 5.67
CA GLN A 220 -14.67 -10.98 6.84
C GLN A 220 -16.17 -10.66 6.73
N LYS A 221 -16.59 -10.03 5.62
CA LYS A 221 -17.99 -9.67 5.39
C LYS A 221 -18.87 -10.93 5.25
N GLY A 222 -18.33 -11.99 4.64
CA GLY A 222 -18.97 -13.30 4.55
C GLY A 222 -19.23 -13.95 5.91
N ILE A 223 -18.25 -13.92 6.82
CA ILE A 223 -18.42 -14.42 8.21
C ILE A 223 -19.53 -13.65 8.92
N LEU A 224 -19.52 -12.31 8.85
CA LEU A 224 -20.53 -11.48 9.49
C LEU A 224 -21.92 -11.68 8.89
N LEU A 225 -22.01 -11.77 7.55
CA LEU A 225 -23.27 -12.04 6.85
C LEU A 225 -23.84 -13.41 7.25
N LEU A 226 -23.00 -14.44 7.28
CA LEU A 226 -23.41 -15.79 7.68
C LEU A 226 -23.90 -15.80 9.14
N LEU A 227 -23.22 -15.10 10.04
CA LEU A 227 -23.62 -14.95 11.44
C LEU A 227 -25.00 -14.29 11.58
N VAL A 228 -25.23 -13.15 10.92
CA VAL A 228 -26.52 -12.45 11.03
C VAL A 228 -27.66 -13.21 10.36
N LEU A 229 -27.40 -13.91 9.25
CA LEU A 229 -28.38 -14.79 8.62
C LEU A 229 -28.74 -15.97 9.52
N TRP A 230 -27.73 -16.57 10.19
CA TRP A 230 -27.95 -17.64 11.15
C TRP A 230 -28.80 -17.19 12.35
N LEU A 231 -28.50 -16.02 12.91
CA LEU A 231 -29.28 -15.44 14.01
C LEU A 231 -30.73 -15.16 13.59
N LEU A 232 -30.94 -14.56 12.42
CA LEU A 232 -32.27 -14.33 11.87
C LEU A 232 -33.03 -15.65 11.67
N PHE A 233 -32.37 -16.66 11.10
CA PHE A 233 -32.94 -17.99 10.90
C PHE A 233 -33.35 -18.66 12.22
N ALA A 234 -32.50 -18.60 13.24
CA ALA A 234 -32.80 -19.12 14.58
C ALA A 234 -34.04 -18.46 15.19
N MET A 235 -34.19 -17.14 15.03
CA MET A 235 -35.36 -16.40 15.52
C MET A 235 -36.66 -16.80 14.79
N ILE A 236 -36.58 -17.06 13.48
CA ILE A 236 -37.71 -17.56 12.69
C ILE A 236 -38.10 -18.97 13.16
N LEU A 237 -37.12 -19.86 13.33
CA LEU A 237 -37.36 -21.25 13.71
C LEU A 237 -37.92 -21.42 15.11
N LYS A 238 -37.60 -20.54 16.06
CA LYS A 238 -38.11 -20.60 17.45
C LYS A 238 -39.65 -20.68 17.51
N GLN A 239 -40.32 -20.27 16.43
CA GLN A 239 -41.78 -20.27 16.30
C GLN A 239 -42.36 -21.57 15.73
N GLN A 240 -41.53 -22.56 15.39
CA GLN A 240 -41.92 -23.82 14.74
C GLN A 240 -41.92 -25.00 15.72
N ARG A 241 -42.85 -25.96 15.55
CA ARG A 241 -42.89 -27.19 16.36
C ARG A 241 -41.67 -28.09 16.20
N SER A 242 -41.01 -28.06 15.04
CA SER A 242 -39.81 -28.85 14.74
C SER A 242 -38.49 -28.16 15.12
N PHE A 243 -38.55 -27.09 15.93
CA PHE A 243 -37.43 -26.21 16.26
C PHE A 243 -36.11 -26.96 16.49
N TYR A 244 -36.06 -27.86 17.47
CA TYR A 244 -34.81 -28.52 17.87
C TYR A 244 -34.15 -29.34 16.75
N LYS A 245 -34.95 -30.00 15.88
CA LYS A 245 -34.42 -30.80 14.76
C LYS A 245 -33.83 -29.91 13.67
N VAL A 246 -34.59 -28.90 13.22
CA VAL A 246 -34.16 -28.01 12.13
C VAL A 246 -33.04 -27.08 12.59
N PHE A 247 -33.11 -26.60 13.83
CA PHE A 247 -32.06 -25.81 14.47
C PHE A 247 -30.77 -26.61 14.60
N GLY A 248 -30.83 -27.88 15.01
CA GLY A 248 -29.65 -28.74 15.10
C GLY A 248 -28.95 -28.91 13.75
N ILE A 249 -29.69 -29.29 12.71
CA ILE A 249 -29.14 -29.44 11.34
C ILE A 249 -28.56 -28.11 10.83
N GLY A 250 -29.32 -27.02 10.99
CA GLY A 250 -28.88 -25.69 10.60
C GLY A 250 -27.60 -25.25 11.34
N SER A 251 -27.49 -25.56 12.64
CA SER A 251 -26.32 -25.20 13.45
C SER A 251 -25.08 -25.94 12.98
N VAL A 252 -25.23 -27.21 12.59
CA VAL A 252 -24.13 -28.02 12.03
C VAL A 252 -23.67 -27.41 10.70
N LEU A 253 -24.60 -27.07 9.80
CA LEU A 253 -24.27 -26.43 8.52
C LEU A 253 -23.61 -25.06 8.70
N PHE A 254 -24.14 -24.24 9.62
CA PHE A 254 -23.54 -22.97 10.00
C PHE A 254 -22.13 -23.17 10.58
N GLY A 255 -21.96 -24.13 11.48
CA GLY A 255 -20.67 -24.47 12.09
C GLY A 255 -19.63 -24.90 11.05
N LEU A 256 -19.99 -25.80 10.13
CA LEU A 256 -19.12 -26.23 9.02
C LEU A 256 -18.74 -25.05 8.12
N SER A 257 -19.72 -24.27 7.67
CA SER A 257 -19.49 -23.13 6.76
C SER A 257 -18.64 -22.04 7.42
N SER A 258 -18.92 -21.72 8.69
CA SER A 258 -18.16 -20.74 9.46
C SER A 258 -16.73 -21.22 9.70
N THR A 259 -16.53 -22.52 9.98
CA THR A 259 -15.19 -23.09 10.19
C THR A 259 -14.33 -22.95 8.94
N VAL A 260 -14.90 -23.21 7.75
CA VAL A 260 -14.18 -23.01 6.48
C VAL A 260 -13.81 -21.54 6.29
N LEU A 261 -14.77 -20.61 6.44
CA LEU A 261 -14.50 -19.18 6.25
C LEU A 261 -13.51 -18.63 7.28
N ILE A 262 -13.60 -19.03 8.55
CA ILE A 262 -12.68 -18.62 9.61
C ILE A 262 -11.28 -19.20 9.35
N SER A 263 -11.18 -20.46 8.92
CA SER A 263 -9.90 -21.07 8.55
C SER A 263 -9.24 -20.31 7.40
N LEU A 264 -10.02 -19.92 6.38
CA LEU A 264 -9.52 -19.10 5.29
C LEU A 264 -9.10 -17.72 5.80
N TYR A 265 -9.94 -17.02 6.58
CA TYR A 265 -9.68 -15.68 7.09
C TYR A 265 -8.44 -15.60 8.00
N ARG A 266 -8.14 -16.66 8.75
CA ARG A 266 -6.97 -16.77 9.63
C ARG A 266 -5.66 -17.02 8.91
N HIS A 267 -5.70 -17.38 7.63
CA HIS A 267 -4.49 -17.50 6.83
C HIS A 267 -3.80 -16.13 6.72
N ASP A 268 -2.47 -16.13 6.73
CA ASP A 268 -1.69 -14.91 6.56
C ASP A 268 -1.90 -14.35 5.16
N ASP A 269 -2.29 -13.08 5.12
CA ASP A 269 -2.57 -12.33 3.90
C ASP A 269 -1.93 -10.96 4.00
N GLN A 270 -1.32 -10.54 2.90
CA GLN A 270 -0.93 -9.17 2.68
C GLN A 270 -2.14 -8.36 2.24
N VAL A 271 -2.51 -7.37 3.06
CA VAL A 271 -3.58 -6.41 2.75
C VAL A 271 -3.01 -4.99 2.86
N ILE A 272 -3.52 -4.08 2.03
CA ILE A 272 -3.23 -2.66 2.17
C ILE A 272 -4.15 -2.08 3.22
N TYR A 273 -3.55 -1.64 4.32
CA TYR A 273 -4.25 -0.94 5.37
C TYR A 273 -4.39 0.54 5.04
N THR A 274 -5.43 1.16 5.60
CA THR A 274 -5.86 2.53 5.32
C THR A 274 -5.68 3.39 6.58
N ALA A 275 -5.57 4.71 6.47
CA ALA A 275 -5.66 5.65 7.60
C ALA A 275 -4.49 5.58 8.60
N LEU A 276 -4.81 5.84 9.87
CA LEU A 276 -3.99 5.56 11.03
C LEU A 276 -3.42 4.13 11.06
N GLU A 277 -4.16 3.15 10.53
CA GLU A 277 -3.65 1.78 10.41
C GLU A 277 -2.56 1.70 9.34
N GLN A 278 -2.72 2.38 8.19
CA GLN A 278 -1.64 2.53 7.20
C GLN A 278 -0.38 3.12 7.82
N ASN A 279 -0.52 4.15 8.66
CA ASN A 279 0.62 4.74 9.36
C ASN A 279 1.23 3.77 10.38
N SER A 280 0.40 3.01 11.10
CA SER A 280 0.86 1.99 12.05
C SER A 280 1.59 0.84 11.36
N VAL A 281 1.13 0.44 10.18
CA VAL A 281 1.69 -0.62 9.35
C VAL A 281 2.95 -0.13 8.64
N LYS A 282 2.98 1.11 8.14
CA LYS A 282 4.23 1.73 7.63
C LYS A 282 5.29 1.85 8.73
N LYS A 283 4.86 2.06 9.98
CA LYS A 283 5.72 2.01 11.17
C LYS A 283 6.12 0.58 11.57
N TYR A 284 5.54 -0.48 11.01
CA TYR A 284 5.97 -1.86 11.29
C TYR A 284 7.45 -2.03 10.94
N ASP A 285 7.81 -1.74 9.68
CA ASP A 285 9.21 -1.80 9.23
C ASP A 285 10.08 -0.84 10.04
N SER A 286 9.62 0.39 10.29
CA SER A 286 10.38 1.37 11.07
C SER A 286 10.71 0.83 12.47
N ARG A 287 9.72 0.28 13.21
CA ARG A 287 9.91 -0.31 14.55
C ARG A 287 10.76 -1.58 14.51
N TYR A 288 10.64 -2.37 13.45
CA TYR A 288 11.46 -3.55 13.27
C TYR A 288 12.94 -3.16 13.13
N TYR A 289 13.25 -2.26 12.19
CA TYR A 289 14.61 -1.83 11.89
C TYR A 289 15.23 -0.91 12.95
N GLU A 290 14.42 -0.21 13.75
CA GLU A 290 14.89 0.48 14.96
C GLU A 290 15.57 -0.50 15.92
N LYS A 291 15.01 -1.71 16.06
CA LYS A 291 15.52 -2.76 16.95
C LYS A 291 16.51 -3.72 16.29
N HIS A 292 16.42 -3.90 14.98
CA HIS A 292 17.21 -4.86 14.19
C HIS A 292 18.02 -4.15 13.10
N SER A 293 18.81 -3.16 13.50
CA SER A 293 19.61 -2.34 12.56
C SER A 293 20.93 -3.00 12.13
N GLN A 294 21.31 -4.13 12.75
CA GLN A 294 22.58 -4.80 12.51
C GLN A 294 22.38 -6.24 12.01
N ALA A 295 23.26 -6.65 11.11
CA ALA A 295 23.34 -8.02 10.63
C ALA A 295 23.90 -8.96 11.71
N THR A 296 23.31 -10.14 11.84
CA THR A 296 23.74 -11.22 12.75
C THR A 296 25.00 -11.92 12.25
N TRP A 297 25.08 -12.20 10.95
CA TRP A 297 26.19 -12.89 10.30
C TRP A 297 26.93 -11.97 9.32
N PRO A 298 28.24 -12.16 9.12
CA PRO A 298 28.99 -11.39 8.14
C PRO A 298 28.51 -11.70 6.71
N THR A 299 28.44 -10.68 5.88
CA THR A 299 28.12 -10.84 4.45
C THR A 299 29.14 -11.74 3.75
N THR A 300 28.66 -12.72 2.98
CA THR A 300 29.50 -13.56 2.15
C THR A 300 30.10 -12.77 0.99
N LYS A 301 31.42 -12.64 0.93
CA LYS A 301 32.14 -11.99 -0.19
C LYS A 301 32.66 -12.98 -1.25
N ASN A 302 32.66 -14.27 -0.91
CA ASN A 302 33.31 -15.33 -1.69
C ASN A 302 32.37 -16.06 -2.65
N VAL A 303 31.11 -15.65 -2.75
CA VAL A 303 30.09 -16.27 -3.59
C VAL A 303 29.40 -15.19 -4.40
N GLN A 304 29.04 -15.51 -5.64
CA GLN A 304 28.31 -14.65 -6.55
C GLN A 304 27.08 -15.40 -7.07
N VAL A 305 25.97 -14.68 -7.21
CA VAL A 305 24.78 -15.20 -7.89
C VAL A 305 24.96 -15.04 -9.39
N THR A 306 24.69 -16.10 -10.13
CA THR A 306 24.80 -16.12 -11.60
C THR A 306 23.45 -16.20 -12.30
N SER A 307 22.45 -16.84 -11.68
CA SER A 307 21.13 -16.98 -12.28
C SER A 307 20.01 -17.24 -11.27
N TYR A 308 18.78 -16.91 -11.69
CA TYR A 308 17.54 -17.26 -11.02
C TYR A 308 16.56 -17.89 -12.01
N ASP A 309 16.10 -19.11 -11.75
CA ASP A 309 14.93 -19.71 -12.41
C ASP A 309 13.78 -19.78 -11.40
N LEU A 310 12.81 -18.88 -11.53
CA LEU A 310 11.78 -18.58 -10.54
C LEU A 310 10.41 -19.13 -10.96
N ASN A 311 9.70 -19.70 -9.99
CA ASN A 311 8.24 -19.84 -10.00
C ASN A 311 7.69 -18.92 -8.92
N VAL A 312 6.99 -17.87 -9.33
CA VAL A 312 6.46 -16.81 -8.46
C VAL A 312 4.95 -16.87 -8.45
N THR A 313 4.36 -17.00 -7.26
CA THR A 313 2.92 -16.91 -7.05
C THR A 313 2.59 -15.72 -6.16
N ALA A 314 1.75 -14.82 -6.67
CA ALA A 314 1.20 -13.70 -5.92
C ALA A 314 -0.31 -13.91 -5.74
N TYR A 315 -0.69 -14.49 -4.61
CA TYR A 315 -2.08 -14.77 -4.24
C TYR A 315 -2.17 -14.78 -2.71
N ARG A 316 -2.92 -13.84 -2.13
CA ARG A 316 -2.99 -13.55 -0.69
C ARG A 316 -1.67 -13.10 -0.05
N GLY A 317 -0.53 -13.56 -0.54
CA GLY A 317 0.81 -13.09 -0.24
C GLY A 317 1.76 -13.49 -1.37
N LEU A 318 3.06 -13.59 -1.06
CA LEU A 318 4.08 -14.00 -1.99
C LEU A 318 4.58 -15.41 -1.67
N ALA A 319 4.62 -16.27 -2.67
CA ALA A 319 5.29 -17.56 -2.60
C ALA A 319 6.26 -17.71 -3.78
N VAL A 320 7.49 -18.11 -3.50
CA VAL A 320 8.54 -18.28 -4.51
C VAL A 320 9.19 -19.64 -4.33
N SER A 321 9.37 -20.34 -5.44
CA SER A 321 10.25 -21.51 -5.53
C SER A 321 11.23 -21.29 -6.66
N MET A 322 12.52 -21.45 -6.39
CA MET A 322 13.55 -21.07 -7.33
C MET A 322 14.70 -22.06 -7.44
N LYS A 323 15.34 -22.07 -8.61
CA LYS A 323 16.70 -22.59 -8.81
C LYS A 323 17.66 -21.41 -8.85
N LEU A 324 18.54 -21.34 -7.86
CA LEU A 324 19.53 -20.29 -7.69
C LEU A 324 20.90 -20.79 -8.14
N GLY A 325 21.43 -20.20 -9.21
CA GLY A 325 22.78 -20.47 -9.68
C GLY A 325 23.82 -19.65 -8.92
N LEU A 326 24.85 -20.31 -8.43
CA LEU A 326 25.94 -19.72 -7.65
C LEU A 326 27.29 -20.02 -8.29
N ARG A 327 28.24 -19.11 -8.08
CA ARG A 327 29.66 -19.31 -8.39
C ARG A 327 30.51 -18.84 -7.21
N ALA A 328 31.34 -19.74 -6.69
CA ALA A 328 32.31 -19.38 -5.65
C ALA A 328 33.55 -18.69 -6.27
N THR A 329 33.91 -17.53 -5.75
CA THR A 329 35.16 -16.82 -6.11
C THR A 329 36.34 -17.30 -5.27
N ALA A 330 36.07 -17.74 -4.03
CA ALA A 330 37.00 -18.39 -3.12
C ALA A 330 36.28 -19.51 -2.34
N PRO A 331 36.99 -20.44 -1.68
CA PRO A 331 36.35 -21.47 -0.88
C PRO A 331 35.45 -20.86 0.21
N SER A 332 34.28 -21.46 0.40
CA SER A 332 33.33 -21.06 1.45
C SER A 332 32.62 -22.29 2.00
N ASN A 333 32.36 -22.32 3.31
CA ASN A 333 31.55 -23.37 3.94
C ASN A 333 30.10 -22.94 4.20
N GLU A 334 29.81 -21.68 3.92
CA GLU A 334 28.54 -21.03 4.20
C GLU A 334 28.22 -20.02 3.11
N VAL A 335 26.92 -19.77 2.94
CA VAL A 335 26.42 -18.71 2.06
C VAL A 335 25.33 -17.95 2.80
N VAL A 336 25.55 -16.66 2.99
CA VAL A 336 24.62 -15.74 3.67
C VAL A 336 23.98 -14.83 2.63
N PHE A 337 22.66 -14.88 2.55
CA PHE A 337 21.84 -14.02 1.70
C PHE A 337 21.07 -13.01 2.55
N THR A 338 20.71 -11.89 1.93
CA THR A 338 19.70 -10.95 2.41
C THR A 338 18.36 -11.26 1.73
N LEU A 339 17.33 -11.50 2.52
CA LEU A 339 15.93 -11.73 2.13
C LEU A 339 15.04 -11.10 3.20
N TYR A 340 14.09 -10.25 2.80
CA TYR A 340 13.19 -9.56 3.73
C TYR A 340 12.53 -10.51 4.75
N HIS A 341 12.56 -10.13 6.03
CA HIS A 341 12.30 -11.01 7.18
C HIS A 341 10.93 -11.71 7.23
N ASP A 342 9.87 -11.10 6.68
CA ASP A 342 8.54 -11.75 6.64
C ASP A 342 8.40 -12.74 5.47
N LEU A 343 9.44 -12.91 4.63
CA LEU A 343 9.52 -13.96 3.62
C LEU A 343 10.25 -15.16 4.21
N HIS A 344 9.48 -16.11 4.75
CA HIS A 344 10.01 -17.24 5.50
C HIS A 344 10.46 -18.38 4.58
N VAL A 345 11.73 -18.78 4.72
CA VAL A 345 12.30 -19.89 3.96
C VAL A 345 11.82 -21.22 4.53
N THR A 346 11.19 -22.04 3.69
CA THR A 346 10.62 -23.34 4.08
C THR A 346 11.48 -24.51 3.64
N SER A 347 12.32 -24.33 2.61
CA SER A 347 13.18 -25.40 2.11
C SER A 347 14.42 -24.87 1.38
N VAL A 348 15.55 -25.53 1.61
CA VAL A 348 16.79 -25.38 0.84
C VAL A 348 17.31 -26.78 0.49
N LYS A 349 17.52 -27.04 -0.80
CA LYS A 349 18.04 -28.33 -1.30
C LYS A 349 19.07 -28.12 -2.40
N THR A 350 19.90 -29.14 -2.65
CA THR A 350 20.70 -29.22 -3.87
C THR A 350 19.85 -29.69 -5.06
N VAL A 351 20.39 -29.60 -6.27
CA VAL A 351 19.75 -30.17 -7.48
C VAL A 351 19.56 -31.69 -7.43
N THR A 352 20.35 -32.40 -6.62
CA THR A 352 20.20 -33.85 -6.39
C THR A 352 19.09 -34.17 -5.38
N GLY A 353 18.45 -33.16 -4.80
CA GLY A 353 17.37 -33.30 -3.82
C GLY A 353 17.84 -33.40 -2.36
N GLN A 354 19.15 -33.33 -2.10
CA GLN A 354 19.69 -33.35 -0.74
C GLN A 354 19.30 -32.07 0.00
N ALA A 355 18.66 -32.20 1.17
CA ALA A 355 18.35 -31.06 2.03
C ALA A 355 19.62 -30.47 2.65
N LEU A 356 19.71 -29.14 2.65
CA LEU A 356 20.79 -28.39 3.30
C LEU A 356 20.28 -27.78 4.60
N SER A 357 21.15 -27.70 5.60
CA SER A 357 20.86 -26.98 6.84
C SER A 357 20.92 -25.48 6.58
N PHE A 358 19.93 -24.75 7.09
CA PHE A 358 19.87 -23.29 7.00
C PHE A 358 19.25 -22.68 8.26
N GLN A 359 19.56 -21.42 8.49
CA GLN A 359 18.98 -20.58 9.56
C GLN A 359 18.56 -19.24 8.96
N GLN A 360 17.40 -18.73 9.37
CA GLN A 360 16.96 -17.38 9.03
C GLN A 360 16.90 -16.55 10.32
N SER A 361 17.58 -15.42 10.34
CA SER A 361 17.55 -14.45 11.44
C SER A 361 17.35 -13.06 10.86
N GLY A 362 16.17 -12.49 11.12
CA GLY A 362 15.74 -11.26 10.48
C GLY A 362 15.85 -11.33 8.96
N ASP A 363 16.51 -10.33 8.37
CA ASP A 363 16.69 -10.25 6.92
C ASP A 363 17.81 -11.17 6.38
N GLN A 364 18.42 -12.03 7.20
CA GLN A 364 19.51 -12.91 6.77
C GLN A 364 19.10 -14.37 6.68
N LEU A 365 19.44 -14.99 5.56
CA LEU A 365 19.37 -16.43 5.32
C LEU A 365 20.79 -17.01 5.27
N HIS A 366 21.17 -17.76 6.30
CA HIS A 366 22.45 -18.46 6.39
C HIS A 366 22.27 -19.92 5.98
N ILE A 367 22.96 -20.35 4.92
CA ILE A 367 22.93 -21.72 4.39
C ILE A 367 24.29 -22.37 4.59
N HIS A 368 24.32 -23.54 5.22
CA HIS A 368 25.53 -24.35 5.37
C HIS A 368 25.78 -25.15 4.09
N HIS A 369 26.71 -24.68 3.25
CA HIS A 369 27.04 -25.31 1.99
C HIS A 369 28.51 -25.08 1.62
N SER A 370 29.28 -26.16 1.57
CA SER A 370 30.69 -26.12 1.16
C SER A 370 30.85 -26.02 -0.34
N LEU A 371 31.48 -24.93 -0.78
CA LEU A 371 31.83 -24.63 -2.16
C LEU A 371 33.35 -24.48 -2.28
N LYS A 372 33.93 -25.17 -3.25
CA LYS A 372 35.34 -25.00 -3.64
C LYS A 372 35.50 -23.74 -4.49
N LYS A 373 36.74 -23.26 -4.56
CA LYS A 373 37.08 -22.13 -5.43
C LYS A 373 36.64 -22.40 -6.88
N HIS A 374 35.94 -21.45 -7.49
CA HIS A 374 35.40 -21.51 -8.86
C HIS A 374 34.33 -22.59 -9.10
N GLU A 375 33.87 -23.27 -8.05
CA GLU A 375 32.76 -24.20 -8.16
C GLU A 375 31.48 -23.47 -8.56
N GLN A 376 30.73 -24.08 -9.48
CA GLN A 376 29.37 -23.68 -9.78
C GLN A 376 28.42 -24.60 -9.04
N ALA A 377 27.45 -24.01 -8.36
CA ALA A 377 26.44 -24.75 -7.64
C ALA A 377 25.04 -24.25 -8.01
N THR A 378 24.05 -25.09 -7.77
CA THR A 378 22.65 -24.71 -7.92
C THR A 378 21.88 -25.16 -6.70
N LEU A 379 21.20 -24.20 -6.07
CA LEU A 379 20.35 -24.43 -4.91
C LEU A 379 18.88 -24.34 -5.32
N LEU A 380 18.06 -25.22 -4.77
CA LEU A 380 16.61 -25.16 -4.84
C LEU A 380 16.12 -24.52 -3.54
N ILE A 381 15.52 -23.33 -3.62
CA ILE A 381 15.05 -22.58 -2.44
C ILE A 381 13.56 -22.28 -2.59
N SER A 382 12.80 -22.52 -1.53
CA SER A 382 11.38 -22.18 -1.45
C SER A 382 11.10 -21.33 -0.23
N TYR A 383 10.33 -20.27 -0.40
CA TYR A 383 9.92 -19.37 0.68
C TYR A 383 8.54 -18.76 0.39
N ALA A 384 7.84 -18.35 1.45
CA ALA A 384 6.54 -17.69 1.35
C ALA A 384 6.31 -16.75 2.53
N GLY A 385 5.41 -15.78 2.35
CA GLY A 385 5.00 -14.86 3.39
C GLY A 385 4.37 -13.57 2.85
N THR A 386 4.32 -12.55 3.70
CA THR A 386 3.84 -11.21 3.31
C THR A 386 5.05 -10.32 3.01
N SER A 387 5.01 -9.60 1.89
CA SER A 387 6.06 -8.62 1.60
C SER A 387 5.93 -7.38 2.50
N SER A 388 6.92 -6.50 2.48
CA SER A 388 6.86 -5.21 3.17
C SER A 388 5.58 -4.44 2.76
N PRO A 389 4.94 -3.71 3.70
CA PRO A 389 3.80 -2.84 3.36
C PRO A 389 4.10 -1.79 2.30
N TYR A 390 5.38 -1.44 2.11
CA TYR A 390 5.83 -0.54 1.05
C TYR A 390 5.94 -1.20 -0.32
N PHE A 391 5.97 -2.54 -0.40
CA PHE A 391 6.24 -3.32 -1.60
C PHE A 391 5.29 -4.52 -1.71
N PHE A 392 4.01 -4.24 -1.94
CA PHE A 392 2.94 -5.25 -1.87
C PHE A 392 3.05 -6.36 -2.93
N ALA A 393 2.61 -7.57 -2.59
CA ALA A 393 2.44 -8.68 -3.52
C ALA A 393 1.29 -9.61 -3.09
N ASN A 394 0.15 -9.49 -3.77
CA ASN A 394 -1.01 -10.35 -3.53
C ASN A 394 -1.83 -10.55 -4.82
N GLU A 395 -3.05 -11.08 -4.70
CA GLU A 395 -3.95 -11.38 -5.81
C GLU A 395 -4.41 -10.16 -6.60
N GLN A 396 -4.30 -8.96 -6.01
CA GLN A 396 -4.80 -7.73 -6.61
C GLN A 396 -3.70 -6.97 -7.36
N ALA A 397 -2.54 -6.82 -6.73
CA ALA A 397 -1.42 -6.10 -7.33
C ALA A 397 -0.07 -6.60 -6.79
N VAL A 398 0.99 -6.32 -7.55
CA VAL A 398 2.38 -6.64 -7.21
C VAL A 398 3.24 -5.42 -7.47
N MET A 399 4.09 -5.07 -6.52
CA MET A 399 5.09 -4.02 -6.62
C MET A 399 6.37 -4.50 -5.94
N LEU A 400 7.16 -5.29 -6.66
CA LEU A 400 8.42 -5.87 -6.21
C LEU A 400 9.56 -5.27 -7.04
N PRO A 401 10.06 -4.08 -6.68
CA PRO A 401 11.13 -3.43 -7.41
C PRO A 401 12.47 -4.14 -7.19
N SER A 402 13.40 -3.97 -8.13
CA SER A 402 14.70 -4.64 -8.08
C SER A 402 15.64 -4.17 -6.95
N TYR A 403 15.34 -3.04 -6.33
CA TYR A 403 16.11 -2.51 -5.20
C TYR A 403 15.59 -2.99 -3.83
N PHE A 404 14.58 -3.86 -3.80
CA PHE A 404 14.04 -4.44 -2.56
C PHE A 404 14.40 -5.93 -2.44
N ALA A 405 14.71 -6.39 -1.22
CA ALA A 405 15.25 -7.72 -0.96
C ALA A 405 14.18 -8.83 -0.95
N TRP A 406 13.32 -8.87 -1.97
CA TRP A 406 12.31 -9.91 -2.13
C TRP A 406 12.85 -11.20 -2.77
N LEU A 407 14.08 -11.15 -3.30
CA LEU A 407 14.88 -12.29 -3.73
C LEU A 407 16.12 -12.41 -2.84
N PRO A 408 16.55 -13.64 -2.48
CA PRO A 408 17.81 -13.84 -1.77
C PRO A 408 18.97 -13.27 -2.58
N SER A 409 19.61 -12.24 -2.05
CA SER A 409 20.72 -11.52 -2.68
C SER A 409 21.95 -11.56 -1.78
N ILE A 410 23.15 -11.57 -2.35
CA ILE A 410 24.39 -11.53 -1.57
C ILE A 410 24.67 -10.06 -1.24
N GLY A 411 24.72 -9.69 0.05
CA GLY A 411 24.87 -8.29 0.43
C GLY A 411 24.71 -7.98 1.92
N GLU A 412 24.39 -6.71 2.19
CA GLU A 412 24.41 -5.93 3.45
C GLU A 412 23.95 -6.62 4.75
N GLY A 413 23.22 -7.73 4.66
CA GLY A 413 22.69 -8.44 5.83
C GLY A 413 21.43 -7.81 6.43
N VAL A 414 21.02 -6.63 5.96
CA VAL A 414 19.75 -5.96 6.31
C VAL A 414 19.12 -5.38 5.04
N ALA A 415 17.80 -5.45 4.90
CA ALA A 415 17.09 -5.00 3.70
C ALA A 415 16.80 -3.49 3.75
N MET A 416 16.58 -2.92 4.93
CA MET A 416 16.35 -1.48 5.10
C MET A 416 17.07 -0.92 6.33
N LYS A 417 17.26 0.40 6.33
CA LYS A 417 17.76 1.18 7.45
C LYS A 417 16.65 2.03 8.04
N TRP A 418 16.53 2.04 9.35
CA TRP A 418 15.65 2.95 10.08
C TRP A 418 16.18 4.39 10.02
N VAL A 419 15.29 5.35 9.73
CA VAL A 419 15.57 6.79 9.69
C VAL A 419 14.40 7.53 10.31
N GLU A 420 14.52 7.88 11.60
CA GLU A 420 13.51 8.56 12.41
C GLU A 420 12.14 7.84 12.41
N ASN A 421 11.18 8.27 11.59
CA ASN A 421 9.87 7.64 11.46
C ASN A 421 9.68 6.92 10.12
N SER A 422 10.76 6.76 9.34
CA SER A 422 10.78 6.19 7.99
C SER A 422 11.82 5.07 7.85
N VAL A 423 11.83 4.42 6.68
CA VAL A 423 12.81 3.39 6.32
C VAL A 423 13.42 3.66 4.95
N ARG A 424 14.73 3.39 4.84
CA ARG A 424 15.49 3.50 3.59
C ARG A 424 15.98 2.12 3.15
N PRO A 425 15.46 1.55 2.05
CA PRO A 425 15.98 0.30 1.52
C PRO A 425 17.45 0.44 1.13
N TYR A 426 18.24 -0.57 1.47
CA TYR A 426 19.62 -0.67 1.03
C TYR A 426 19.67 -0.93 -0.48
N PRO A 427 20.60 -0.30 -1.22
CA PRO A 427 20.72 -0.55 -2.65
C PRO A 427 21.16 -1.99 -2.90
N ILE A 428 20.32 -2.77 -3.57
CA ILE A 428 20.68 -4.12 -4.01
C ILE A 428 21.24 -4.00 -5.43
N HIS A 429 22.55 -4.20 -5.56
CA HIS A 429 23.22 -4.09 -6.85
C HIS A 429 23.93 -5.38 -7.19
N ALA A 430 23.51 -5.99 -8.30
CA ALA A 430 24.28 -7.06 -8.90
C ALA A 430 25.60 -6.48 -9.41
N GLN A 431 26.73 -6.97 -8.91
CA GLN A 431 28.03 -6.55 -9.42
C GLN A 431 28.25 -7.01 -10.87
N GLN A 432 27.61 -8.12 -11.25
CA GLN A 432 27.69 -8.76 -12.57
C GLN A 432 26.29 -8.98 -13.17
N PRO A 433 26.18 -9.18 -14.49
CA PRO A 433 24.91 -9.54 -15.13
C PRO A 433 24.40 -10.87 -14.60
N ILE A 434 23.12 -10.91 -14.22
CA ILE A 434 22.45 -12.13 -13.74
C ILE A 434 21.39 -12.53 -14.76
N HIS A 435 21.32 -13.82 -15.06
CA HIS A 435 20.28 -14.37 -15.92
C HIS A 435 19.03 -14.72 -15.10
N TYR A 436 17.86 -14.25 -15.54
CA TYR A 436 16.57 -14.50 -14.91
C TYR A 436 15.63 -15.21 -15.87
N LYS A 437 14.95 -16.23 -15.36
CA LYS A 437 13.78 -16.87 -15.96
C LYS A 437 12.67 -16.87 -14.94
N VAL A 438 11.49 -16.38 -15.30
CA VAL A 438 10.37 -16.17 -14.36
C VAL A 438 9.11 -16.80 -14.93
N ARG A 439 8.55 -17.76 -14.21
CA ARG A 439 7.18 -18.24 -14.40
C ARG A 439 6.31 -17.59 -13.34
N TYR A 440 5.33 -16.80 -13.76
CA TYR A 440 4.53 -15.98 -12.85
C TYR A 440 3.05 -16.36 -12.86
N SER A 441 2.47 -16.48 -11.67
CA SER A 441 1.06 -16.71 -11.42
C SER A 441 0.54 -15.67 -10.43
N GLY A 442 -0.26 -14.72 -10.89
CA GLY A 442 -0.75 -13.61 -10.08
C GLY A 442 -1.56 -12.62 -10.93
N PRO A 443 -1.81 -11.40 -10.44
CA PRO A 443 -2.51 -10.37 -11.22
C PRO A 443 -1.80 -10.07 -12.54
N LEU A 444 -2.58 -9.92 -13.62
CA LEU A 444 -2.10 -9.61 -14.96
C LEU A 444 -2.79 -8.34 -15.49
N PRO A 445 -2.15 -7.56 -16.38
CA PRO A 445 -0.84 -7.82 -17.00
C PRO A 445 0.36 -7.54 -16.06
N LEU A 446 1.42 -8.34 -16.22
CA LEU A 446 2.69 -8.17 -15.54
C LEU A 446 3.66 -7.32 -16.38
N TYR A 447 4.19 -6.27 -15.76
CA TYR A 447 5.25 -5.43 -16.27
C TYR A 447 6.56 -5.73 -15.53
N THR A 448 7.59 -6.11 -16.26
CA THR A 448 8.88 -6.52 -15.69
C THR A 448 10.05 -5.94 -16.47
N SER A 449 11.25 -5.98 -15.89
CA SER A 449 12.50 -5.62 -16.56
C SER A 449 12.95 -6.66 -17.59
N LEU A 450 12.25 -7.79 -17.71
CA LEU A 450 12.55 -8.89 -18.64
C LEU A 450 11.66 -8.86 -19.89
N LYS A 451 12.14 -9.49 -20.96
CA LYS A 451 11.33 -9.69 -22.17
C LYS A 451 10.38 -10.86 -21.97
N LYS A 452 9.14 -10.70 -22.45
CA LYS A 452 8.13 -11.76 -22.47
C LYS A 452 8.52 -12.80 -23.54
N GLN A 453 8.60 -14.07 -23.15
CA GLN A 453 8.87 -15.19 -24.06
C GLN A 453 7.58 -15.95 -24.38
N GLN A 454 6.75 -16.19 -23.37
CA GLN A 454 5.45 -16.87 -23.46
C GLN A 454 4.43 -16.15 -22.56
N GLU A 455 3.16 -16.56 -22.60
CA GLU A 455 2.08 -15.89 -21.85
C GLU A 455 2.41 -15.62 -20.38
N THR A 456 3.02 -16.60 -19.71
CA THR A 456 3.34 -16.59 -18.27
C THR A 456 4.84 -16.73 -18.00
N VAL A 457 5.69 -16.57 -19.02
CA VAL A 457 7.15 -16.75 -18.91
C VAL A 457 7.91 -15.54 -19.44
N TRP A 458 8.79 -15.00 -18.61
CA TRP A 458 9.70 -13.91 -18.93
C TRP A 458 11.14 -14.33 -18.70
N GLU A 459 12.04 -13.89 -19.58
CA GLU A 459 13.44 -14.31 -19.53
C GLU A 459 14.37 -13.21 -20.04
N GLY A 460 15.54 -13.06 -19.41
CA GLY A 460 16.55 -12.10 -19.83
C GLY A 460 17.70 -11.98 -18.84
N THR A 461 18.74 -11.27 -19.25
CA THR A 461 19.91 -11.01 -18.42
C THR A 461 19.98 -9.52 -18.11
N THR A 462 20.13 -9.16 -16.85
CA THR A 462 20.19 -7.77 -16.41
C THR A 462 21.16 -7.57 -15.25
N THR A 463 21.71 -6.36 -15.14
CA THR A 463 22.48 -5.92 -13.97
C THR A 463 21.66 -5.07 -12.98
N ASP A 464 20.44 -4.68 -13.37
CA ASP A 464 19.54 -3.84 -12.58
C ASP A 464 18.75 -4.63 -11.53
N GLY A 465 18.80 -5.96 -11.59
CA GLY A 465 17.95 -6.86 -10.83
C GLY A 465 16.56 -7.03 -11.46
N LEU A 466 15.74 -7.86 -10.83
CA LEU A 466 14.40 -8.19 -11.31
C LEU A 466 13.36 -7.26 -10.68
N THR A 467 12.58 -6.59 -11.53
CA THR A 467 11.39 -5.83 -11.12
C THR A 467 10.15 -6.57 -11.59
N LEU A 468 9.16 -6.76 -10.71
CA LEU A 468 7.83 -7.28 -11.03
C LEU A 468 6.78 -6.26 -10.60
N VAL A 469 5.97 -5.79 -11.54
CA VAL A 469 4.91 -4.82 -11.28
C VAL A 469 3.63 -5.27 -11.99
N ALA A 470 2.54 -5.43 -11.24
CA ALA A 470 1.21 -5.78 -11.75
C ALA A 470 0.14 -5.05 -10.94
N GLY A 471 -1.04 -4.87 -11.52
CA GLY A 471 -2.12 -4.08 -10.95
C GLY A 471 -2.71 -3.13 -11.99
N MET A 472 -3.12 -1.93 -11.57
CA MET A 472 -3.78 -0.96 -12.44
C MET A 472 -2.79 -0.17 -13.31
N MET A 473 -1.96 -0.88 -14.07
CA MET A 473 -0.79 -0.34 -14.76
C MET A 473 -0.92 -0.41 -16.29
N LYS A 474 -0.26 0.52 -16.97
CA LYS A 474 -0.12 0.61 -18.43
C LYS A 474 1.34 0.81 -18.81
N GLU A 475 1.65 0.51 -20.06
CA GLU A 475 2.95 0.75 -20.66
C GLU A 475 2.83 1.65 -21.89
N ARG A 476 3.83 2.50 -22.09
CA ARG A 476 4.04 3.28 -23.30
C ARG A 476 5.51 3.25 -23.67
N VAL A 477 5.81 2.88 -24.90
CA VAL A 477 7.16 2.97 -25.46
C VAL A 477 7.29 4.31 -26.18
N THR A 478 8.29 5.10 -25.79
CA THR A 478 8.69 6.35 -26.47
C THR A 478 10.03 6.12 -27.17
N GLN A 479 10.51 7.11 -27.93
CA GLN A 479 11.86 7.05 -28.52
C GLN A 479 12.98 6.98 -27.46
N SER A 480 12.73 7.48 -26.25
CA SER A 480 13.78 7.70 -25.22
C SER A 480 13.75 6.71 -24.06
N ALA A 481 12.61 6.06 -23.81
CA ALA A 481 12.41 5.08 -22.74
C ALA A 481 11.09 4.32 -22.90
N ARG A 482 11.04 3.12 -22.32
CA ARG A 482 9.82 2.41 -21.98
C ARG A 482 9.30 2.94 -20.63
N ILE A 483 8.05 3.37 -20.60
CA ILE A 483 7.42 3.99 -19.44
C ILE A 483 6.26 3.11 -18.97
N VAL A 484 6.34 2.60 -17.76
CA VAL A 484 5.29 1.86 -17.06
C VAL A 484 4.69 2.78 -16.01
N TYR A 485 3.37 2.94 -16.02
CA TYR A 485 2.68 3.95 -15.22
C TYR A 485 1.26 3.52 -14.82
N PRO A 486 0.70 4.07 -13.73
CA PRO A 486 -0.68 3.82 -13.38
C PRO A 486 -1.63 4.29 -14.46
N SER A 487 -2.60 3.45 -14.75
CA SER A 487 -3.64 3.69 -15.73
C SER A 487 -4.47 4.96 -15.42
N THR A 488 -4.54 5.35 -14.14
CA THR A 488 -5.18 6.57 -13.58
C THR A 488 -4.47 7.85 -13.94
N LEU A 489 -3.17 7.79 -14.22
CA LEU A 489 -2.38 8.94 -14.60
C LEU A 489 -2.32 9.14 -16.13
N SER A 490 -3.28 8.59 -16.87
CA SER A 490 -3.30 8.67 -18.34
C SER A 490 -3.31 10.11 -18.87
N LYS A 491 -4.02 11.03 -18.21
CA LYS A 491 -4.02 12.47 -18.55
C LYS A 491 -2.66 13.10 -18.24
N THR A 492 -2.09 12.78 -17.08
CA THR A 492 -0.79 13.27 -16.62
C THR A 492 0.38 12.72 -17.45
N LEU A 493 0.19 11.60 -18.14
CA LEU A 493 1.18 11.01 -19.04
C LEU A 493 1.55 11.93 -20.21
N THR A 494 0.70 12.89 -20.58
CA THR A 494 1.03 13.91 -21.59
C THR A 494 2.29 14.68 -21.23
N HIS A 495 2.63 14.80 -19.94
CA HIS A 495 3.83 15.49 -19.46
C HIS A 495 4.88 14.53 -18.89
N ALA A 496 4.60 13.23 -18.81
CA ALA A 496 5.53 12.25 -18.24
C ALA A 496 6.84 12.15 -19.04
N GLU A 497 6.79 12.25 -20.37
CA GLU A 497 8.02 12.23 -21.19
C GLU A 497 8.89 13.46 -20.93
N ASP A 498 8.28 14.64 -20.83
CA ASP A 498 8.99 15.88 -20.53
C ASP A 498 9.55 15.88 -19.11
N TYR A 499 8.81 15.34 -18.15
CA TYR A 499 9.31 15.09 -16.80
C TYR A 499 10.53 14.16 -16.80
N VAL A 500 10.45 13.03 -17.51
CA VAL A 500 11.58 12.09 -17.64
C VAL A 500 12.79 12.79 -18.27
N LYS A 501 12.59 13.62 -19.30
CA LYS A 501 13.67 14.42 -19.92
C LYS A 501 14.26 15.42 -18.92
N LYS A 502 13.42 16.13 -18.14
CA LYS A 502 13.83 17.10 -17.12
C LYS A 502 14.68 16.42 -16.03
N VAL A 503 14.23 15.29 -15.51
CA VAL A 503 14.96 14.47 -14.52
C VAL A 503 16.28 13.95 -15.08
N LYS A 504 16.29 13.41 -16.32
CA LYS A 504 17.51 12.95 -16.99
C LYS A 504 18.54 14.08 -17.11
N ARG A 505 18.12 15.25 -17.58
CA ARG A 505 18.98 16.44 -17.70
C ARG A 505 19.57 16.86 -16.35
N MET A 506 18.71 17.07 -15.34
CA MET A 506 19.13 17.46 -14.01
C MET A 506 20.09 16.44 -13.38
N SER A 507 19.82 15.14 -13.55
CA SER A 507 20.71 14.09 -13.06
C SER A 507 22.10 14.15 -13.70
N SER A 508 22.19 14.51 -14.98
CA SER A 508 23.45 14.67 -15.69
C SER A 508 24.22 15.91 -15.21
N GLU A 509 23.52 17.02 -15.03
CA GLU A 509 24.08 18.27 -14.50
C GLU A 509 24.63 18.07 -13.08
N ILE A 510 23.86 17.47 -12.17
CA ILE A 510 24.30 17.18 -10.79
C ILE A 510 25.50 16.24 -10.78
N ARG A 511 25.51 15.16 -11.60
CA ARG A 511 26.68 14.26 -11.70
C ARG A 511 27.93 14.99 -12.13
N LYS A 512 27.81 15.89 -13.12
CA LYS A 512 28.93 16.70 -13.61
C LYS A 512 29.45 17.64 -12.53
N VAL A 513 28.54 18.34 -11.84
CA VAL A 513 28.88 19.24 -10.73
C VAL A 513 29.61 18.47 -9.64
N LEU A 514 29.10 17.32 -9.20
CA LEU A 514 29.67 16.53 -8.11
C LEU A 514 30.83 15.61 -8.52
N LYS A 515 31.26 15.65 -9.79
CA LYS A 515 32.27 14.75 -10.38
C LYS A 515 31.98 13.26 -10.11
N LEU A 516 30.72 12.86 -10.20
CA LEU A 516 30.28 11.48 -9.98
C LEU A 516 30.33 10.66 -11.29
N PRO A 517 30.54 9.33 -11.21
CA PRO A 517 30.55 8.49 -12.39
C PRO A 517 29.25 8.57 -13.19
N THR A 518 29.38 8.62 -14.51
CA THR A 518 28.25 8.51 -15.45
C THR A 518 27.67 7.09 -15.36
N LYS A 519 26.35 6.98 -15.21
CA LYS A 519 25.63 5.70 -15.25
C LYS A 519 25.17 5.39 -16.67
N ALA A 520 24.74 4.14 -16.90
CA ALA A 520 24.10 3.76 -18.15
C ALA A 520 22.85 4.61 -18.43
N ALA A 521 22.46 4.70 -19.71
CA ALA A 521 21.29 5.44 -20.11
C ALA A 521 20.03 4.81 -19.48
N ILE A 522 19.17 5.65 -18.90
CA ILE A 522 17.87 5.21 -18.38
C ILE A 522 16.98 4.85 -19.57
N THR A 523 16.65 3.57 -19.68
CA THR A 523 15.85 2.98 -20.75
C THR A 523 14.48 2.53 -20.27
N ASP A 524 14.34 2.24 -18.97
CA ASP A 524 13.09 1.87 -18.33
C ASP A 524 12.71 2.89 -17.25
N VAL A 525 11.43 3.25 -17.20
CA VAL A 525 10.88 4.16 -16.19
C VAL A 525 9.61 3.54 -15.60
N TYR A 526 9.55 3.45 -14.28
CA TYR A 526 8.38 2.97 -13.54
C TYR A 526 7.84 4.08 -12.65
N PHE A 527 6.60 4.50 -12.88
CA PHE A 527 5.86 5.34 -11.96
C PHE A 527 5.12 4.43 -10.96
N LEU A 528 5.49 4.48 -9.69
CA LEU A 528 5.08 3.55 -8.64
C LEU A 528 4.64 4.27 -7.35
N SER A 529 3.90 3.62 -6.47
CA SER A 529 3.50 4.15 -5.16
C SER A 529 4.64 4.01 -4.14
N ILE A 530 5.81 4.59 -4.44
CA ILE A 530 6.97 4.55 -3.54
C ILE A 530 6.84 5.61 -2.45
N ALA A 531 7.15 5.23 -1.21
CA ALA A 531 7.14 6.14 -0.08
C ALA A 531 8.40 7.01 -0.04
N ASP A 532 8.26 8.18 0.59
CA ASP A 532 9.39 9.04 0.93
C ASP A 532 10.26 8.40 2.03
N GLU A 533 11.55 8.63 1.89
CA GLU A 533 12.67 8.20 2.72
C GLU A 533 13.17 9.30 3.68
N SER A 534 12.63 10.50 3.59
CA SER A 534 12.95 11.62 4.48
C SER A 534 11.66 12.37 4.83
N PRO A 535 11.49 12.78 6.10
CA PRO A 535 10.42 13.69 6.48
C PRO A 535 10.67 15.14 6.03
N HIS A 536 11.90 15.48 5.61
CA HIS A 536 12.30 16.86 5.32
C HIS A 536 12.22 17.24 3.84
N TYR A 537 12.17 16.28 2.92
CA TYR A 537 12.10 16.51 1.48
C TYR A 537 11.55 15.30 0.73
N ALA A 538 10.99 15.55 -0.45
CA ALA A 538 10.54 14.49 -1.36
C ALA A 538 11.74 13.64 -1.81
N SER A 539 11.62 12.32 -1.66
CA SER A 539 12.66 11.33 -2.00
C SER A 539 12.08 10.22 -2.89
N ASN A 540 11.08 10.61 -3.66
CA ASN A 540 10.28 9.79 -4.54
C ASN A 540 10.95 9.51 -5.90
N ILE A 541 12.27 9.64 -6.04
CA ILE A 541 12.99 9.25 -7.27
C ILE A 541 14.11 8.29 -6.90
N ARG A 542 14.25 7.21 -7.66
CA ARG A 542 15.37 6.28 -7.52
C ARG A 542 15.96 5.90 -8.86
N PHE A 543 17.29 5.79 -8.91
CA PHE A 543 18.03 5.31 -10.07
C PHE A 543 18.74 3.99 -9.76
N THR A 544 18.51 2.98 -10.60
CA THR A 544 19.43 1.85 -10.72
C THR A 544 20.46 2.15 -11.82
N ARG A 545 21.00 1.17 -12.55
CA ARG A 545 21.91 1.38 -13.69
C ARG A 545 21.12 1.81 -14.94
N GLY A 546 20.06 1.09 -15.31
CA GLY A 546 19.25 1.34 -16.52
C GLY A 546 17.79 1.72 -16.25
N THR A 547 17.35 1.70 -14.99
CA THR A 547 15.96 1.93 -14.61
C THR A 547 15.80 3.14 -13.68
N MET A 548 14.73 3.90 -13.90
CA MET A 548 14.28 4.98 -13.03
C MET A 548 12.93 4.62 -12.41
N PHE A 549 12.81 4.81 -11.09
CA PHE A 549 11.56 4.69 -10.36
C PHE A 549 11.13 6.07 -9.89
N VAL A 550 9.86 6.41 -10.09
CA VAL A 550 9.26 7.70 -9.75
C VAL A 550 8.03 7.46 -8.89
N GLY A 551 7.94 8.13 -7.74
CA GLY A 551 6.82 8.07 -6.83
C GLY A 551 5.65 8.88 -7.33
N VAL A 552 4.47 8.28 -7.28
CA VAL A 552 3.23 8.90 -7.71
C VAL A 552 2.14 8.78 -6.66
N ASN A 553 1.26 9.78 -6.64
CA ASN A 553 -0.02 9.73 -5.96
C ASN A 553 -1.14 10.08 -6.97
N GLU A 554 -2.40 9.95 -6.56
CA GLU A 554 -3.54 10.19 -7.46
C GLU A 554 -3.70 11.67 -7.88
N LEU A 555 -3.42 12.61 -6.97
CA LEU A 555 -3.70 14.04 -7.13
C LEU A 555 -2.60 14.79 -7.87
N SER A 556 -1.38 14.25 -7.86
CA SER A 556 -0.25 14.82 -8.54
C SER A 556 0.78 13.75 -8.90
N LEU A 557 1.23 13.85 -10.13
CA LEU A 557 2.63 13.64 -10.41
C LEU A 557 3.37 14.65 -9.51
N TYR A 558 4.21 14.21 -8.56
CA TYR A 558 5.06 15.04 -7.67
C TYR A 558 6.09 15.89 -8.46
N VAL A 559 5.65 16.57 -9.51
CA VAL A 559 6.47 16.76 -10.71
C VAL A 559 7.15 18.11 -10.77
N ASP A 560 6.75 19.08 -9.93
CA ASP A 560 7.42 20.38 -9.92
C ASP A 560 7.87 20.90 -8.55
N GLN A 561 7.30 20.43 -7.44
CA GLN A 561 7.78 20.80 -6.10
C GLN A 561 8.88 19.82 -5.65
N ALA A 562 10.06 20.33 -5.28
CA ALA A 562 11.16 19.59 -4.67
C ALA A 562 11.84 18.51 -5.55
N MET A 563 11.86 18.70 -6.88
CA MET A 563 12.54 17.77 -7.80
C MET A 563 14.07 17.73 -7.58
N ILE A 564 14.69 18.87 -7.23
CA ILE A 564 16.14 18.95 -7.00
C ILE A 564 16.57 18.02 -5.84
N PRO A 565 15.96 18.07 -4.64
CA PRO A 565 16.24 17.14 -3.56
C PRO A 565 16.11 15.66 -3.96
N ALA A 566 15.01 15.30 -4.61
CA ALA A 566 14.72 13.93 -5.02
C ALA A 566 15.77 13.40 -6.01
N VAL A 567 16.10 14.19 -7.04
CA VAL A 567 17.12 13.82 -8.03
C VAL A 567 18.52 13.80 -7.40
N THR A 568 18.83 14.74 -6.51
CA THR A 568 20.15 14.80 -5.85
C THR A 568 20.37 13.55 -5.00
N LEU A 569 19.41 13.18 -4.15
CA LEU A 569 19.49 11.95 -3.37
C LEU A 569 19.65 10.73 -4.29
N ALA A 570 18.83 10.62 -5.33
CA ALA A 570 18.90 9.52 -6.30
C ALA A 570 20.26 9.44 -7.01
N VAL A 571 20.92 10.57 -7.27
CA VAL A 571 22.24 10.65 -7.93
C VAL A 571 23.37 10.21 -7.00
N ILE A 572 23.39 10.73 -5.76
CA ILE A 572 24.48 10.46 -4.81
C ILE A 572 24.37 9.06 -4.19
N ARG A 573 23.16 8.49 -4.15
CA ARG A 573 22.85 7.22 -3.50
C ARG A 573 23.84 6.12 -3.84
N ASN A 574 24.46 5.58 -2.81
CA ASN A 574 25.17 4.32 -2.80
C ASN A 574 25.05 3.70 -1.39
N GLU A 575 25.63 2.52 -1.22
CA GLU A 575 25.67 1.80 0.06
C GLU A 575 26.21 2.68 1.21
N GLN A 576 27.31 3.39 0.99
CA GLN A 576 27.95 4.22 2.01
C GLN A 576 27.11 5.44 2.41
N VAL A 577 26.47 6.11 1.45
CA VAL A 577 25.56 7.24 1.72
C VAL A 577 24.38 6.80 2.58
N ILE A 578 23.84 5.59 2.36
CA ILE A 578 22.77 5.07 3.24
C ILE A 578 23.31 4.78 4.65
N LYS A 579 24.57 4.35 4.78
CA LYS A 579 25.22 4.11 6.08
C LYS A 579 25.52 5.40 6.87
N GLN A 580 25.69 6.54 6.20
CA GLN A 580 25.88 7.84 6.86
C GLN A 580 24.74 8.19 7.82
N PRO A 581 24.99 9.02 8.86
CA PRO A 581 23.92 9.57 9.68
C PRO A 581 22.89 10.31 8.81
N PRO A 582 21.58 10.07 8.97
CA PRO A 582 20.55 10.68 8.14
C PRO A 582 20.65 12.21 8.11
N GLU A 583 20.97 12.82 9.23
CA GLU A 583 21.11 14.26 9.40
C GLU A 583 22.19 14.84 8.47
N MET A 584 23.30 14.13 8.28
CA MET A 584 24.39 14.57 7.39
C MET A 584 23.98 14.52 5.92
N THR A 585 23.21 13.50 5.54
CA THR A 585 22.68 13.39 4.19
C THR A 585 21.63 14.46 3.94
N ASP A 586 20.73 14.68 4.91
CA ASP A 586 19.63 15.63 4.79
C ASP A 586 20.15 17.08 4.77
N LEU A 587 21.17 17.41 5.59
CA LEU A 587 21.88 18.70 5.53
C LEU A 587 22.54 18.95 4.18
N PHE A 588 23.21 17.93 3.61
CA PHE A 588 23.79 18.03 2.28
C PHE A 588 22.72 18.31 1.23
N ILE A 589 21.63 17.54 1.22
CA ILE A 589 20.56 17.68 0.22
C ILE A 589 19.91 19.06 0.29
N LEU A 590 19.52 19.52 1.49
CA LEU A 590 18.85 20.81 1.66
C LEU A 590 19.78 21.99 1.32
N SER A 591 21.06 21.91 1.67
CA SER A 591 22.04 22.95 1.33
C SER A 591 22.36 22.97 -0.16
N TYR A 592 22.47 21.79 -0.77
CA TYR A 592 22.71 21.66 -2.20
C TYR A 592 21.52 22.18 -3.01
N ASP A 593 20.28 21.88 -2.59
CA ASP A 593 19.06 22.43 -3.18
C ASP A 593 19.09 23.96 -3.22
N TYR A 594 19.34 24.59 -2.07
CA TYR A 594 19.47 26.04 -1.98
C TYR A 594 20.51 26.60 -2.94
N TRP A 595 21.73 26.05 -2.93
CA TRP A 595 22.81 26.51 -3.79
C TRP A 595 22.51 26.28 -5.29
N TYR A 596 21.96 25.11 -5.63
CA TYR A 596 21.67 24.74 -7.01
C TYR A 596 20.68 25.72 -7.66
N GLU A 597 19.64 26.13 -6.91
CA GLU A 597 18.67 27.12 -7.38
C GLU A 597 19.30 28.50 -7.59
N GLN A 598 20.24 28.92 -6.72
CA GLN A 598 20.96 30.18 -6.92
C GLN A 598 21.88 30.12 -8.15
N ALA A 599 22.57 28.98 -8.34
CA ALA A 599 23.49 28.78 -9.45
C ALA A 599 22.79 28.62 -10.80
N HIS A 600 21.50 28.22 -10.81
CA HIS A 600 20.70 28.00 -12.02
C HIS A 600 19.36 28.73 -11.95
N PRO A 601 19.34 30.07 -12.11
CA PRO A 601 18.11 30.87 -11.99
C PRO A 601 17.00 30.47 -12.97
N ALA A 602 17.36 29.87 -14.11
CA ALA A 602 16.41 29.34 -15.10
C ALA A 602 15.65 28.08 -14.65
N ILE A 603 16.09 27.43 -13.57
CA ILE A 603 15.48 26.22 -12.97
C ILE A 603 14.79 26.57 -11.64
N LYS A 604 14.82 27.85 -11.23
CA LYS A 604 14.26 28.30 -9.96
C LYS A 604 12.78 27.91 -9.87
N GLN A 605 12.45 27.13 -8.84
CA GLN A 605 11.08 26.75 -8.55
C GLN A 605 10.30 28.00 -8.11
N GLU A 606 8.98 28.00 -8.32
CA GLU A 606 8.12 29.11 -7.85
C GLU A 606 8.11 29.24 -6.31
N GLU A 607 8.45 28.15 -5.61
CA GLU A 607 8.51 28.10 -4.16
C GLU A 607 9.88 28.49 -3.60
N LYS A 608 9.91 28.88 -2.32
CA LYS A 608 11.16 29.11 -1.59
C LYS A 608 11.95 27.78 -1.50
N PRO A 609 13.30 27.81 -1.61
CA PRO A 609 14.15 26.64 -1.36
C PRO A 609 13.82 25.95 -0.04
N LEU A 610 13.90 24.62 0.01
CA LEU A 610 13.45 23.84 1.18
C LEU A 610 14.22 24.20 2.46
N LEU A 611 15.50 24.54 2.34
CA LEU A 611 16.30 25.00 3.48
C LEU A 611 15.69 26.24 4.15
N LEU A 612 15.21 27.20 3.36
CA LEU A 612 14.56 28.41 3.89
C LEU A 612 13.18 28.10 4.46
N ARG A 613 12.42 27.22 3.80
CA ARG A 613 11.12 26.77 4.30
C ARG A 613 11.24 26.06 5.64
N ASN A 614 12.23 25.19 5.82
CA ASN A 614 12.47 24.50 7.08
C ASN A 614 12.94 25.48 8.17
N LEU A 615 13.73 26.50 7.81
CA LEU A 615 14.08 27.59 8.74
C LEU A 615 12.83 28.35 9.22
N ASP A 616 11.89 28.65 8.32
CA ASP A 616 10.64 29.33 8.67
C ASP A 616 9.74 28.41 9.54
N LEU A 617 9.66 27.12 9.23
CA LEU A 617 8.82 26.14 9.93
C LEU A 617 9.28 25.86 11.37
N TYR A 618 10.59 25.75 11.59
CA TYR A 618 11.15 25.36 12.89
C TYR A 618 11.64 26.56 13.72
N GLN A 619 11.30 27.78 13.33
CA GLN A 619 11.78 29.00 13.99
C GLN A 619 11.44 29.06 15.49
N ASP A 620 10.28 28.55 15.86
CA ASP A 620 9.74 28.60 17.22
C ASP A 620 9.75 27.21 17.92
N ASP A 621 10.37 26.20 17.31
CA ASP A 621 10.45 24.86 17.88
C ASP A 621 11.76 24.67 18.68
N PRO A 622 11.71 24.64 20.04
CA PRO A 622 12.90 24.49 20.86
C PRO A 622 13.58 23.13 20.69
N GLU A 623 12.86 22.08 20.27
CA GLU A 623 13.44 20.76 20.02
C GLU A 623 14.34 20.76 18.78
N GLN A 624 14.11 21.69 17.85
CA GLN A 624 14.85 21.82 16.59
C GLN A 624 15.96 22.89 16.62
N ALA A 625 16.24 23.50 17.78
CA ALA A 625 17.18 24.61 17.90
C ALA A 625 18.60 24.29 17.38
N VAL A 626 19.08 23.06 17.58
CA VAL A 626 20.39 22.60 17.10
C VAL A 626 20.41 22.50 15.57
N LEU A 627 19.38 21.90 14.98
CA LEU A 627 19.24 21.78 13.52
C LEU A 627 19.15 23.17 12.87
N MET A 628 18.37 24.07 13.47
CA MET A 628 18.24 25.46 13.06
C MET A 628 19.58 26.20 13.05
N LYS A 629 20.42 25.99 14.07
CA LYS A 629 21.77 26.54 14.12
C LYS A 629 22.64 26.04 12.96
N ARG A 630 22.55 24.74 12.62
CA ARG A 630 23.26 24.15 11.48
C ARG A 630 22.81 24.79 10.16
N TYR A 631 21.50 24.89 9.92
CA TYR A 631 20.95 25.53 8.73
C TYR A 631 21.40 26.99 8.57
N LYS A 632 21.32 27.79 9.65
CA LYS A 632 21.77 29.19 9.64
C LYS A 632 23.26 29.32 9.34
N THR A 633 24.09 28.41 9.87
CA THR A 633 25.54 28.40 9.65
C THR A 633 25.88 28.10 8.19
N LEU A 634 25.27 27.07 7.61
CA LEU A 634 25.46 26.71 6.20
C LEU A 634 24.93 27.80 5.27
N LEU A 635 23.78 28.40 5.58
CA LEU A 635 23.22 29.50 4.81
C LEU A 635 24.15 30.74 4.83
N ALA A 636 24.72 31.08 6.00
CA ALA A 636 25.68 32.15 6.11
C ALA A 636 26.92 31.86 5.25
N PHE A 637 27.48 30.66 5.34
CA PHE A 637 28.61 30.23 4.51
C PHE A 637 28.31 30.37 3.01
N MET A 638 27.18 29.83 2.54
CA MET A 638 26.79 29.89 1.13
C MET A 638 26.55 31.31 0.60
N LYS A 639 26.21 32.27 1.47
CA LYS A 639 26.04 33.68 1.07
C LYS A 639 27.36 34.44 0.93
N HIS A 640 28.44 33.95 1.54
CA HIS A 640 29.75 34.64 1.56
C HIS A 640 30.77 34.06 0.58
N HIS A 641 30.47 32.93 -0.06
CA HIS A 641 31.37 32.23 -0.99
C HIS A 641 30.83 32.25 -2.41
N ASP A 642 31.74 32.20 -3.39
CA ASP A 642 31.38 32.23 -4.80
C ASP A 642 30.93 30.85 -5.33
N ASN A 643 30.44 30.81 -6.57
CA ASN A 643 29.92 29.58 -7.15
C ASN A 643 31.00 28.49 -7.37
N ARG A 644 32.27 28.85 -7.57
CA ARG A 644 33.36 27.88 -7.77
C ARG A 644 33.75 27.24 -6.44
N GLU A 645 33.88 28.05 -5.39
CA GLU A 645 34.15 27.59 -4.02
C GLU A 645 33.04 26.65 -3.54
N LEU A 646 31.77 27.03 -3.74
CA LEU A 646 30.63 26.19 -3.36
C LEU A 646 30.58 24.88 -4.16
N GLN A 647 30.94 24.88 -5.44
CA GLN A 647 31.10 23.63 -6.20
C GLN A 647 32.20 22.74 -5.62
N SER A 648 33.35 23.31 -5.24
CA SER A 648 34.46 22.58 -4.60
C SER A 648 33.99 21.94 -3.29
N PHE A 649 33.32 22.72 -2.46
CA PHE A 649 32.73 22.30 -1.19
C PHE A 649 31.75 21.13 -1.36
N PHE A 650 30.74 21.25 -2.23
CA PHE A 650 29.75 20.18 -2.44
C PHE A 650 30.35 18.92 -3.06
N ARG A 651 31.38 19.05 -3.91
CA ARG A 651 32.14 17.88 -4.41
C ARG A 651 32.82 17.15 -3.26
N ALA A 652 33.54 17.88 -2.40
CA ALA A 652 34.25 17.30 -1.27
C ALA A 652 33.27 16.64 -0.28
N TRP A 653 32.14 17.30 0.01
CA TRP A 653 31.10 16.72 0.87
C TRP A 653 30.48 15.46 0.27
N ALA A 654 30.13 15.47 -1.02
CA ALA A 654 29.60 14.28 -1.70
C ALA A 654 30.59 13.11 -1.70
N GLN A 655 31.90 13.38 -1.77
CA GLN A 655 32.93 12.35 -1.63
C GLN A 655 33.01 11.81 -0.19
N SER A 656 32.96 12.69 0.81
CA SER A 656 32.97 12.29 2.22
C SER A 656 31.75 11.43 2.59
N LEU A 657 30.55 11.76 2.08
CA LEU A 657 29.35 10.94 2.27
C LEU A 657 29.48 9.53 1.67
N ARG A 658 30.34 9.36 0.67
CA ARG A 658 30.60 8.07 0.00
C ARG A 658 31.77 7.31 0.63
N SER A 659 32.39 7.85 1.67
CA SER A 659 33.45 7.18 2.42
C SER A 659 32.87 6.24 3.49
N GLU A 660 33.67 5.27 3.94
CA GLU A 660 33.29 4.37 5.03
C GLU A 660 33.21 5.07 6.39
N LYS A 661 33.91 6.21 6.54
CA LYS A 661 33.87 6.99 7.79
C LYS A 661 32.53 7.71 7.90
N ALA A 662 31.81 7.47 9.00
CA ALA A 662 30.61 8.23 9.32
C ALA A 662 30.97 9.71 9.56
N MET A 663 30.29 10.61 8.85
CA MET A 663 30.47 12.05 8.98
C MET A 663 29.80 12.58 10.24
N ASN A 664 30.35 13.66 10.78
CA ASN A 664 29.74 14.46 11.83
C ASN A 664 29.87 15.97 11.54
N ASP A 665 29.35 16.80 12.45
CA ASP A 665 29.38 18.27 12.32
C ASP A 665 30.79 18.85 12.15
N GLN A 666 31.81 18.25 12.79
CA GLN A 666 33.20 18.72 12.67
C GLN A 666 33.76 18.45 11.28
N ASP A 667 33.39 17.34 10.66
CA ASP A 667 33.80 17.04 9.28
C ASP A 667 33.20 18.09 8.32
N VAL A 668 31.94 18.50 8.53
CA VAL A 668 31.31 19.56 7.71
C VAL A 668 31.99 20.91 7.93
N GLN A 669 32.28 21.29 9.18
CA GLN A 669 33.01 22.52 9.48
C GLN A 669 34.43 22.52 8.88
N ALA A 670 35.12 21.38 8.92
CA ALA A 670 36.43 21.24 8.30
C ALA A 670 36.37 21.41 6.78
N LEU A 671 35.30 20.94 6.13
CA LEU A 671 35.05 21.17 4.70
C LEU A 671 34.76 22.64 4.40
N MET A 672 34.04 23.36 5.27
CA MET A 672 33.77 24.79 5.13
C MET A 672 35.03 25.65 5.31
N ASN A 673 35.98 25.20 6.15
CA ASN A 673 37.21 25.93 6.46
C ASN A 673 38.38 25.57 5.51
N ARG A 674 38.18 24.69 4.52
CA ARG A 674 39.21 24.41 3.52
C ARG A 674 39.38 25.63 2.64
N GLU A 675 40.48 26.36 2.82
CA GLU A 675 40.96 27.32 1.82
C GLU A 675 41.31 26.53 0.54
N ASP A 676 40.67 26.85 -0.58
CA ASP A 676 40.94 26.23 -1.88
C ASP A 676 42.36 26.62 -2.35
N GLY A 677 43.36 25.85 -1.88
CA GLY A 677 44.76 25.96 -2.27
C GLY A 677 45.31 24.61 -2.71
N ALA A 678 44.99 24.16 -3.93
CA ALA A 678 45.86 23.39 -4.84
C ALA A 678 45.07 22.81 -6.03
N ASN A 679 45.68 22.93 -7.21
CA ASN A 679 45.24 22.54 -8.57
C ASN A 679 44.60 21.15 -8.71
#